data_AF-A0A4P7N3T3-F1
#
_entry.id   AF-A0A4P7N3T3-F1
#
_cell.length_a   1.000
_cell.length_b   1.000
_cell.length_c   1.000
_cell.angle_alpha   90.00
_cell.angle_beta   90.00
_cell.angle_gamma   90.00
#
_symmetry.space_group_name_H-M   'P 1'
#
loop_
_entity.id
_entity.type
_entity.pdbx_description
1 polymer ?
#
loop_
_entity_poly.entity_id
_entity_poly.type
_entity_poly.pdbx_seq_one_letter_code
_entity_poly.pdbx_strand_id
1 'polypeptide(L)'
;MKHLIASALLLSRAASLPSTLPVRLSTRTALNSRLANVHVDVDDTHAVGDAPIDFTYGACDSSSRGEAHHTVGRTEGPAQAVDRLVWTIPEGVASGGCISAWAGGEQQLLVGRSAPQTFDHAAMRRRDVLTRRALDPVRMDASSGIDANGPWFDGVKLLEGRNVSAVDAEAAKGRRIAIAGAGMAGLMSHLVLSQAGFTNLDLIEGSDRIGGRVQTEYLSGGPFDYSYQEMGPMRFPHQIAIEGELYNISDHQLVFQLADEMNRLNADANKELDVSFIPWIQSSQNGLGYFDGFKLPSGLPPTVAQMAADPSLGPPAAQLDAEALAALAKFSEVLGSNDLLKLIAQNSFKAYKNWIKDGLGGLPGDQWSIYAYFKHHLEASLNATDAVLPSFFGSSSGTFWSTLYESVYFSSSSWKTIDGGLSRLPKSFAPHVEKDLQLNRKIERVSFSEESKEVTLQWKGKGAGGELQSTSYDYAVMAVPFVVMANWRLPKLGSTLENAIRTLPSVPACKIALEYKTRFWEKFENPIYGGCSTTTDIPGFESVCYPSYNLNGTGPASILASYNFERTSLHQGSLSEEEHVQKAVDIMVEIHGDVAREQYTGNFRRVCSHHNEFRIGAYTSPMAGQMELYIPEYFKTHSNMIFVGEHTSYTHAWVASALESGIRGSVQLMLELGLVDEAKAAVDKWMARWIDV
;
A
#
# COMPACT_ATOMS: atom_id res chain seq x y z
N MET A 1 40.12 12.77 31.02
CA MET A 1 40.19 13.64 29.82
C MET A 1 39.18 13.11 28.83
N LYS A 2 37.95 13.64 28.84
CA LYS A 2 37.37 14.56 27.82
C LYS A 2 37.43 13.93 26.42
N HIS A 3 36.32 13.53 25.78
CA HIS A 3 35.19 14.38 25.39
C HIS A 3 33.85 13.62 25.29
N LEU A 4 32.84 14.07 26.02
CA LEU A 4 31.42 13.93 25.64
C LEU A 4 31.10 15.08 24.68
N ILE A 5 30.51 14.77 23.51
CA ILE A 5 29.85 15.76 22.67
C ILE A 5 28.35 15.58 22.87
N ALA A 6 27.75 16.47 23.65
CA ALA A 6 26.32 16.63 23.75
C ALA A 6 25.87 17.56 22.61
N SER A 7 25.14 17.01 21.62
CA SER A 7 24.47 17.82 20.60
C SER A 7 23.17 18.38 21.19
N ALA A 8 23.22 19.63 21.63
CA ALA A 8 22.02 20.38 21.99
C ALA A 8 21.27 20.78 20.71
N LEU A 9 20.05 20.27 20.53
CA LEU A 9 19.10 20.83 19.57
C LEU A 9 18.70 22.23 20.04
N LEU A 10 19.26 23.26 19.40
CA LEU A 10 18.73 24.62 19.47
C LEU A 10 17.55 24.71 18.50
N LEU A 11 16.33 24.54 19.03
CA LEU A 11 15.12 25.07 18.40
C LEU A 11 15.26 26.59 18.35
N SER A 12 15.66 27.14 17.19
CA SER A 12 15.57 28.57 16.94
C SER A 12 14.09 28.95 16.81
N ARG A 13 13.46 29.32 17.92
CA ARG A 13 12.29 30.20 17.88
C ARG A 13 12.75 31.49 17.21
N ALA A 14 12.37 31.68 15.96
CA ALA A 14 12.48 32.96 15.29
C ALA A 14 11.60 33.96 16.06
N ALA A 15 12.23 34.81 16.86
CA ALA A 15 11.56 35.97 17.43
C ALA A 15 11.30 36.95 16.27
N SER A 16 10.03 37.13 15.91
CA SER A 16 9.60 38.16 14.99
C SER A 16 9.90 39.54 15.63
N LEU A 17 10.66 40.37 14.92
CA LEU A 17 10.64 41.81 15.19
C LEU A 17 9.20 42.30 15.00
N PRO A 18 8.71 43.26 15.80
CA PRO A 18 7.39 43.84 15.58
C PRO A 18 7.42 44.61 14.27
N SER A 19 6.90 43.96 13.22
CA SER A 19 6.55 44.61 11.97
C SER A 19 5.43 45.59 12.27
N THR A 20 5.62 46.87 11.98
CA THR A 20 4.56 47.88 11.99
C THR A 20 3.62 47.75 10.80
N LEU A 21 3.87 46.79 9.90
CA LEU A 21 3.05 46.53 8.72
C LEU A 21 1.85 45.64 9.07
N PRO A 22 0.68 45.87 8.46
CA PRO A 22 -0.58 45.22 8.82
C PRO A 22 -0.68 43.73 8.47
N VAL A 23 0.25 43.20 7.68
CA VAL A 23 0.31 41.77 7.30
C VAL A 23 1.60 41.14 7.81
N ARG A 24 1.46 40.06 8.59
CA ARG A 24 2.57 39.22 9.05
C ARG A 24 2.72 38.00 8.16
N LEU A 25 3.96 37.70 7.81
CA LEU A 25 4.33 36.61 6.91
C LEU A 25 5.34 35.70 7.60
N SER A 26 5.09 34.39 7.57
CA SER A 26 6.01 33.42 8.17
C SER A 26 6.00 32.09 7.42
N THR A 27 7.14 31.41 7.45
CA THR A 27 7.25 29.99 7.12
C THR A 27 7.39 29.25 8.45
N ARG A 28 6.53 28.25 8.70
CA ARG A 28 6.49 27.52 9.98
C ARG A 28 7.24 26.20 9.92
N THR A 29 7.51 25.72 8.71
CA THR A 29 8.25 24.48 8.44
C THR A 29 9.61 24.80 7.82
N ALA A 30 10.58 23.90 8.02
CA ALA A 30 11.90 24.04 7.43
C ALA A 30 11.80 24.03 5.89
N LEU A 31 12.47 24.97 5.23
CA LEU A 31 12.54 25.04 3.78
C LEU A 31 13.60 24.05 3.26
N ASN A 32 13.23 22.77 3.28
CA ASN A 32 14.06 21.62 2.89
C ASN A 32 13.49 20.86 1.65
N SER A 33 12.43 21.39 1.04
CA SER A 33 11.87 20.95 -0.24
C SER A 33 11.45 22.17 -1.05
N ARG A 34 11.19 21.98 -2.35
CA ARG A 34 10.77 23.05 -3.24
C ARG A 34 9.28 23.46 -3.12
N LEU A 35 8.55 22.90 -2.16
CA LEU A 35 7.20 23.32 -1.81
C LEU A 35 7.15 23.75 -0.35
N ALA A 36 6.52 24.88 -0.06
CA ALA A 36 6.27 25.33 1.30
C ALA A 36 4.96 26.10 1.40
N ASN A 37 4.29 26.05 2.55
CA ASN A 37 3.27 27.04 2.86
C ASN A 37 3.90 28.31 3.45
N VAL A 38 3.41 29.46 3.00
CA VAL A 38 3.67 30.76 3.63
C VAL A 38 2.41 31.15 4.37
N HIS A 39 2.51 31.31 5.69
CA HIS A 39 1.40 31.67 6.56
C HIS A 39 1.22 33.18 6.55
N VAL A 40 -0.02 33.62 6.36
CA VAL A 40 -0.43 35.01 6.26
C VAL A 40 -1.36 35.31 7.43
N ASP A 41 -1.04 36.35 8.20
CA ASP A 41 -1.84 36.82 9.32
C ASP A 41 -2.05 38.33 9.16
N VAL A 42 -3.32 38.78 9.18
CA VAL A 42 -3.71 40.16 8.88
C VAL A 42 -4.16 40.81 10.18
N ASP A 43 -3.30 41.66 10.75
CA ASP A 43 -3.53 42.35 12.02
C ASP A 43 -4.56 43.49 11.87
N ASP A 44 -4.55 44.21 10.73
CA ASP A 44 -5.44 45.34 10.45
C ASP A 44 -6.03 45.24 9.04
N THR A 45 -7.28 44.82 8.99
CA THR A 45 -8.05 44.61 7.76
C THR A 45 -8.38 45.91 7.02
N HIS A 46 -8.49 47.04 7.73
CA HIS A 46 -8.83 48.33 7.14
C HIS A 46 -7.62 48.94 6.41
N ALA A 47 -6.40 48.69 6.93
CA ALA A 47 -5.17 49.18 6.33
C ALA A 47 -4.82 48.50 4.99
N VAL A 48 -5.34 47.29 4.76
CA VAL A 48 -5.05 46.46 3.58
C VAL A 48 -6.13 46.61 2.49
N GLY A 49 -7.38 46.85 2.89
CA GLY A 49 -8.53 46.96 1.98
C GLY A 49 -8.91 45.63 1.30
N ASP A 50 -9.82 45.71 0.33
CA ASP A 50 -10.38 44.53 -0.36
C ASP A 50 -9.63 44.16 -1.66
N ALA A 51 -8.54 44.87 -1.98
CA ALA A 51 -7.79 44.63 -3.20
C ALA A 51 -6.94 43.35 -3.11
N PRO A 52 -6.70 42.64 -4.24
CA PRO A 52 -5.74 41.56 -4.32
C PRO A 52 -4.36 41.93 -3.77
N ILE A 53 -3.76 41.03 -2.98
CA ILE A 53 -2.38 41.16 -2.53
C ILE A 53 -1.48 40.31 -3.41
N ASP A 54 -0.41 40.91 -3.92
CA ASP A 54 0.69 40.20 -4.56
C ASP A 54 1.77 39.88 -3.51
N PHE A 55 2.25 38.63 -3.51
CA PHE A 55 3.34 38.19 -2.62
C PHE A 55 4.56 37.85 -3.45
N THR A 56 5.72 38.36 -3.04
CA THR A 56 6.98 38.17 -3.78
C THR A 56 8.12 37.81 -2.85
N TYR A 57 9.13 37.12 -3.38
CA TYR A 57 10.39 36.86 -2.68
C TYR A 57 11.52 37.65 -3.32
N GLY A 58 12.35 38.32 -2.51
CA GLY A 58 13.45 39.16 -2.99
C GLY A 58 14.29 39.73 -1.85
N ALA A 59 15.05 40.78 -2.13
CA ALA A 59 15.86 41.46 -1.11
C ALA A 59 14.97 42.06 0.01
N CYS A 60 15.44 41.97 1.26
CA CYS A 60 14.67 42.42 2.43
C CYS A 60 14.54 43.94 2.54
N ASP A 61 15.31 44.69 1.76
CA ASP A 61 15.26 46.15 1.61
C ASP A 61 14.50 46.60 0.35
N SER A 62 13.91 45.67 -0.41
CA SER A 62 13.15 45.99 -1.63
C SER A 62 12.06 47.03 -1.35
N SER A 63 11.99 48.03 -2.22
CA SER A 63 11.05 49.16 -2.08
C SER A 63 9.88 49.09 -3.05
N SER A 64 10.00 48.23 -4.07
CA SER A 64 8.97 48.00 -5.09
C SER A 64 8.89 46.52 -5.49
N ARG A 65 7.72 46.11 -5.99
CA ARG A 65 7.51 44.75 -6.52
C ARG A 65 8.49 44.39 -7.65
N GLY A 66 8.86 45.35 -8.49
CA GLY A 66 9.74 45.13 -9.64
C GLY A 66 11.15 44.68 -9.27
N GLU A 67 11.57 44.91 -8.02
CA GLU A 67 12.86 44.47 -7.48
C GLU A 67 12.85 43.02 -6.97
N ALA A 68 11.69 42.36 -6.99
CA ALA A 68 11.56 40.99 -6.54
C ALA A 68 12.29 40.01 -7.46
N HIS A 69 12.82 38.94 -6.87
CA HIS A 69 13.38 37.83 -7.65
C HIS A 69 12.27 37.03 -8.34
N HIS A 70 11.17 36.74 -7.64
CA HIS A 70 10.02 36.02 -8.21
C HIS A 70 8.74 36.25 -7.39
N THR A 71 7.60 35.94 -7.99
CA THR A 71 6.29 35.91 -7.33
C THR A 71 6.14 34.62 -6.52
N VAL A 72 5.66 34.75 -5.30
CA VAL A 72 5.30 33.64 -4.41
C VAL A 72 3.86 33.20 -4.64
N GLY A 73 2.94 34.16 -4.73
CA GLY A 73 1.51 33.90 -4.93
C GLY A 73 0.72 35.21 -4.99
N ARG A 74 -0.59 35.11 -5.21
CA ARG A 74 -1.49 36.26 -5.24
C ARG A 74 -2.85 35.86 -4.67
N THR A 75 -3.51 36.75 -3.92
CA THR A 75 -4.91 36.52 -3.53
C THR A 75 -5.86 36.95 -4.66
N GLU A 76 -6.95 36.21 -4.90
CA GLU A 76 -7.97 36.63 -5.88
C GLU A 76 -9.07 37.52 -5.28
N GLY A 77 -9.13 37.62 -3.94
CA GLY A 77 -10.09 38.44 -3.19
C GLY A 77 -9.46 39.09 -1.96
N PRO A 78 -10.28 39.55 -0.98
CA PRO A 78 -9.81 40.21 0.23
C PRO A 78 -8.83 39.31 0.99
N ALA A 79 -7.76 39.88 1.51
CA ALA A 79 -6.70 39.15 2.23
C ALA A 79 -7.20 38.38 3.47
N GLN A 80 -8.39 38.72 3.96
CA GLN A 80 -9.07 38.09 5.09
C GLN A 80 -9.53 36.66 4.80
N ALA A 81 -9.63 36.26 3.53
CA ALA A 81 -10.10 34.96 3.11
C ALA A 81 -8.97 33.92 2.91
N VAL A 82 -7.74 34.25 3.29
CA VAL A 82 -6.55 33.43 2.99
C VAL A 82 -5.63 33.42 4.21
N ASP A 83 -5.37 32.24 4.76
CA ASP A 83 -4.42 32.06 5.87
C ASP A 83 -3.05 31.55 5.39
N ARG A 84 -2.98 31.00 4.17
CA ARG A 84 -1.78 30.40 3.61
C ARG A 84 -1.62 30.65 2.11
N LEU A 85 -0.38 30.67 1.66
CA LEU A 85 -0.02 30.59 0.25
C LEU A 85 0.76 29.30 -0.01
N VAL A 86 0.65 28.76 -1.21
CA VAL A 86 1.54 27.69 -1.67
C VAL A 86 2.71 28.35 -2.41
N TRP A 87 3.92 28.11 -1.91
CA TRP A 87 5.14 28.60 -2.52
C TRP A 87 5.90 27.46 -3.20
N THR A 88 5.88 27.49 -4.54
CA THR A 88 6.78 26.69 -5.37
C THR A 88 8.10 27.41 -5.50
N ILE A 89 9.11 26.94 -4.77
CA ILE A 89 10.41 27.59 -4.65
C ILE A 89 11.22 27.31 -5.93
N PRO A 90 11.68 28.36 -6.66
CA PRO A 90 12.53 28.18 -7.84
C PRO A 90 13.86 27.52 -7.49
N GLU A 91 14.42 26.79 -8.44
CA GLU A 91 15.76 26.24 -8.26
C GLU A 91 16.82 27.33 -8.15
N GLY A 92 17.85 27.06 -7.34
CA GLY A 92 18.98 27.97 -7.18
C GLY A 92 18.64 29.28 -6.47
N VAL A 93 17.45 29.42 -5.89
CA VAL A 93 17.07 30.59 -5.07
C VAL A 93 18.12 30.80 -3.96
N ALA A 94 18.49 32.05 -3.68
CA ALA A 94 19.45 32.37 -2.62
C ALA A 94 18.74 32.57 -1.27
N SER A 95 19.36 32.10 -0.18
CA SER A 95 18.95 32.42 1.20
C SER A 95 19.18 33.90 1.54
N GLY A 96 18.52 34.37 2.59
CA GLY A 96 18.69 35.73 3.13
C GLY A 96 17.73 36.78 2.55
N GLY A 97 16.90 36.42 1.58
CA GLY A 97 15.80 37.26 1.09
C GLY A 97 14.57 37.18 1.98
N CYS A 98 13.63 38.11 1.78
CA CYS A 98 12.38 38.20 2.51
C CYS A 98 11.19 38.01 1.57
N ILE A 99 10.07 37.53 2.14
CA ILE A 99 8.77 37.53 1.46
C ILE A 99 8.12 38.88 1.75
N SER A 100 7.62 39.56 0.71
CA SER A 100 6.94 40.85 0.80
C SER A 100 5.52 40.74 0.27
N ALA A 101 4.58 41.41 0.92
CA ALA A 101 3.18 41.53 0.51
C ALA A 101 2.90 42.96 0.03
N TRP A 102 2.28 43.09 -1.15
CA TRP A 102 2.01 44.36 -1.81
C TRP A 102 0.51 44.53 -2.08
N ALA A 103 -0.09 45.62 -1.60
CA ALA A 103 -1.53 45.91 -1.74
C ALA A 103 -1.77 47.26 -2.44
N GLY A 104 -2.93 47.41 -3.07
CA GLY A 104 -3.34 48.63 -3.78
C GLY A 104 -2.90 48.64 -5.25
N GLY A 105 -3.83 48.98 -6.16
CA GLY A 105 -3.74 48.82 -7.61
C GLY A 105 -2.43 49.27 -8.29
N GLU A 106 -2.39 50.48 -8.87
CA GLU A 106 -1.23 50.92 -9.68
C GLU A 106 0.00 51.33 -8.85
N GLN A 107 -0.16 51.66 -7.57
CA GLN A 107 0.94 52.13 -6.71
C GLN A 107 1.52 51.07 -5.76
N GLN A 108 0.92 49.86 -5.70
CA GLN A 108 1.37 48.67 -4.95
C GLN A 108 2.22 48.94 -3.69
N LEU A 109 1.55 49.31 -2.60
CA LEU A 109 2.13 49.64 -1.30
C LEU A 109 2.59 48.38 -0.55
N LEU A 110 3.75 48.45 0.09
CA LEU A 110 4.24 47.39 0.97
C LEU A 110 3.37 47.30 2.23
N VAL A 111 2.69 46.16 2.43
CA VAL A 111 1.79 45.92 3.57
C VAL A 111 2.24 44.77 4.47
N GLY A 112 3.30 44.04 4.10
CA GLY A 112 3.87 42.99 4.95
C GLY A 112 5.26 42.57 4.51
N ARG A 113 6.09 42.14 5.46
CA ARG A 113 7.43 41.59 5.21
C ARG A 113 7.77 40.51 6.22
N SER A 114 8.25 39.36 5.75
CA SER A 114 8.71 38.27 6.61
C SER A 114 10.13 38.52 7.13
N ALA A 115 10.57 37.72 8.11
CA ALA A 115 11.98 37.57 8.43
C ALA A 115 12.77 36.97 7.24
N PRO A 116 14.10 37.16 7.16
CA PRO A 116 14.91 36.53 6.12
C PRO A 116 14.74 35.00 6.10
N GLN A 117 14.51 34.45 4.92
CA GLN A 117 14.30 33.02 4.71
C GLN A 117 15.63 32.29 4.53
N THR A 118 15.76 31.13 5.17
CA THR A 118 16.94 30.27 5.05
C THR A 118 16.52 28.95 4.42
N PHE A 119 17.17 28.57 3.33
CA PHE A 119 16.90 27.32 2.64
C PHE A 119 17.97 26.28 2.96
N ASP A 120 17.57 25.05 3.23
CA ASP A 120 18.50 23.92 3.25
C ASP A 120 18.75 23.46 1.81
N HIS A 121 19.68 24.13 1.14
CA HIS A 121 20.07 23.79 -0.22
C HIS A 121 20.65 22.37 -0.34
N ALA A 122 21.21 21.79 0.73
CA ALA A 122 21.74 20.44 0.69
C ALA A 122 20.60 19.41 0.69
N ALA A 123 19.57 19.61 1.51
CA ALA A 123 18.36 18.77 1.50
C ALA A 123 17.59 18.91 0.19
N MET A 124 17.40 20.15 -0.30
CA MET A 124 16.75 20.39 -1.59
C MET A 124 17.53 19.76 -2.75
N ARG A 125 18.86 19.90 -2.78
CA ARG A 125 19.70 19.27 -3.82
C ARG A 125 19.74 17.76 -3.71
N ARG A 126 19.72 17.16 -2.52
CA ARG A 126 19.64 15.69 -2.39
C ARG A 126 18.36 15.16 -3.03
N ARG A 127 17.23 15.83 -2.78
CA ARG A 127 15.94 15.52 -3.40
C ARG A 127 15.94 15.80 -4.92
N ASP A 128 16.54 16.91 -5.37
CA ASP A 128 16.67 17.24 -6.80
C ASP A 128 17.68 16.36 -7.56
N VAL A 129 18.72 15.82 -6.90
CA VAL A 129 19.70 14.92 -7.53
C VAL A 129 19.12 13.51 -7.70
N LEU A 130 18.26 13.06 -6.79
CA LEU A 130 17.45 11.85 -6.95
C LEU A 130 16.48 11.96 -8.15
N THR A 131 15.99 13.16 -8.45
CA THR A 131 15.13 13.42 -9.61
C THR A 131 15.91 13.70 -10.91
N ARG A 132 17.10 14.32 -10.85
CA ARG A 132 17.90 14.72 -12.05
C ARG A 132 18.90 13.70 -12.58
N ARG A 133 19.51 12.86 -11.75
CA ARG A 133 20.33 11.72 -12.26
C ARG A 133 19.48 10.63 -12.93
N ALA A 134 18.16 10.79 -12.89
CA ALA A 134 17.18 9.82 -13.36
C ALA A 134 16.73 10.00 -14.82
N LEU A 135 17.23 10.99 -15.59
CA LEU A 135 16.78 11.20 -16.96
C LEU A 135 17.93 11.58 -17.92
N ASP A 136 18.09 10.80 -18.99
CA ASP A 136 18.50 11.26 -20.32
C ASP A 136 17.48 10.67 -21.33
N PRO A 137 17.18 11.35 -22.45
CA PRO A 137 15.85 11.34 -23.02
C PRO A 137 15.63 10.16 -23.97
N VAL A 138 14.71 9.27 -23.59
CA VAL A 138 13.86 8.57 -24.56
C VAL A 138 12.43 9.02 -24.27
N ARG A 139 11.82 9.69 -25.26
CA ARG A 139 10.42 10.12 -25.17
C ARG A 139 9.49 8.91 -25.24
N MET A 140 8.99 8.55 -24.06
CA MET A 140 7.59 8.28 -23.77
C MET A 140 7.23 9.24 -22.62
N ASP A 141 6.96 10.53 -22.92
CA ASP A 141 7.05 11.68 -21.98
C ASP A 141 5.68 12.12 -21.39
N ALA A 142 5.54 12.76 -20.20
CA ALA A 142 6.27 13.76 -19.41
C ALA A 142 5.93 15.25 -19.66
N SER A 143 4.65 15.60 -19.88
CA SER A 143 4.19 17.00 -19.74
C SER A 143 3.82 17.42 -18.31
N SER A 144 3.71 16.48 -17.35
CA SER A 144 3.29 16.74 -15.95
C SER A 144 4.38 16.49 -14.90
N GLY A 145 5.53 15.95 -15.30
CA GLY A 145 6.73 15.88 -14.47
C GLY A 145 6.70 15.03 -13.18
N ILE A 146 5.58 14.53 -12.67
CA ILE A 146 5.54 13.71 -11.44
C ILE A 146 6.43 12.46 -11.58
N ASP A 147 7.35 12.21 -10.63
CA ASP A 147 8.18 10.98 -10.56
C ASP A 147 7.36 9.81 -10.01
N ALA A 148 6.38 9.35 -10.79
CA ALA A 148 5.47 8.28 -10.41
C ALA A 148 6.14 6.91 -10.26
N ASN A 149 7.45 6.79 -10.46
CA ASN A 149 8.19 5.54 -10.29
C ASN A 149 9.15 5.57 -9.09
N GLY A 150 9.32 6.72 -8.42
CA GLY A 150 10.25 6.88 -7.31
C GLY A 150 9.65 6.60 -5.91
N PRO A 151 10.48 6.62 -4.85
CA PRO A 151 10.04 6.53 -3.46
C PRO A 151 9.18 7.71 -3.00
N TRP A 152 9.14 8.76 -3.81
CA TRP A 152 8.50 10.01 -3.46
C TRP A 152 7.46 10.46 -4.46
N PHE A 153 6.30 10.83 -3.92
CA PHE A 153 5.30 11.60 -4.63
C PHE A 153 5.81 13.03 -4.86
N ASP A 154 6.17 13.37 -6.11
CA ASP A 154 6.64 14.71 -6.45
C ASP A 154 5.50 15.73 -6.48
N GLY A 155 5.14 16.23 -5.29
CA GLY A 155 4.10 17.24 -5.13
C GLY A 155 4.40 18.56 -5.83
N VAL A 156 5.69 18.91 -6.07
CA VAL A 156 6.06 20.17 -6.74
C VAL A 156 5.46 20.16 -8.14
N LYS A 157 5.70 19.07 -8.87
CA LYS A 157 5.26 18.96 -10.26
C LYS A 157 3.76 18.70 -10.39
N LEU A 158 3.13 18.08 -9.39
CA LEU A 158 1.67 18.05 -9.29
C LEU A 158 1.07 19.47 -9.28
N LEU A 159 1.69 20.39 -8.54
CA LEU A 159 1.20 21.76 -8.35
C LEU A 159 1.67 22.74 -9.42
N GLU A 160 2.70 22.39 -10.20
CA GLU A 160 3.15 23.20 -11.34
C GLU A 160 2.02 23.43 -12.35
N GLY A 161 1.77 24.70 -12.70
CA GLY A 161 0.70 25.09 -13.63
C GLY A 161 -0.71 25.09 -13.04
N ARG A 162 -0.90 24.70 -11.77
CA ARG A 162 -2.18 24.84 -11.07
C ARG A 162 -2.28 26.20 -10.37
N ASN A 163 -3.46 26.81 -10.41
CA ASN A 163 -3.73 28.08 -9.73
C ASN A 163 -4.09 27.87 -8.24
N VAL A 164 -3.23 27.17 -7.49
CA VAL A 164 -3.37 26.98 -6.04
C VAL A 164 -2.38 27.91 -5.35
N SER A 165 -2.57 29.21 -5.48
CA SER A 165 -1.62 30.20 -4.94
C SER A 165 -1.99 30.69 -3.55
N ALA A 166 -3.30 30.77 -3.26
CA ALA A 166 -3.86 31.20 -1.99
C ALA A 166 -4.84 30.14 -1.48
N VAL A 167 -4.75 29.85 -0.19
CA VAL A 167 -5.46 28.77 0.49
C VAL A 167 -6.14 29.32 1.75
N ASP A 168 -7.40 28.95 1.91
CA ASP A 168 -8.12 28.98 3.17
C ASP A 168 -8.07 27.55 3.73
N ALA A 169 -7.19 27.30 4.71
CA ALA A 169 -6.97 25.96 5.22
C ALA A 169 -8.19 25.37 5.95
N GLU A 170 -9.00 26.20 6.60
CA GLU A 170 -10.22 25.74 7.29
C GLU A 170 -11.29 25.36 6.27
N ALA A 171 -11.52 26.19 5.24
CA ALA A 171 -12.43 25.85 4.15
C ALA A 171 -11.96 24.62 3.38
N ALA A 172 -10.64 24.45 3.17
CA ALA A 172 -10.07 23.27 2.54
C ALA A 172 -10.32 21.99 3.35
N LYS A 173 -10.16 22.04 4.69
CA LYS A 173 -10.42 20.90 5.59
C LYS A 173 -11.90 20.62 5.82
N GLY A 174 -12.75 21.62 5.61
CA GLY A 174 -14.21 21.53 5.66
C GLY A 174 -14.86 20.90 4.42
N ARG A 175 -14.09 20.70 3.34
CA ARG A 175 -14.54 20.02 2.11
C ARG A 175 -15.11 18.65 2.45
N ARG A 176 -16.20 18.29 1.79
CA ARG A 176 -16.88 17.01 1.98
C ARG A 176 -16.19 15.95 1.12
N ILE A 177 -15.57 14.97 1.77
CA ILE A 177 -14.78 13.94 1.09
C ILE A 177 -15.45 12.58 1.28
N ALA A 178 -15.72 11.88 0.17
CA ALA A 178 -16.09 10.47 0.24
C ALA A 178 -14.83 9.59 0.26
N ILE A 179 -14.86 8.52 1.04
CA ILE A 179 -13.90 7.42 0.97
C ILE A 179 -14.70 6.17 0.65
N ALA A 180 -14.67 5.73 -0.61
CA ALA A 180 -15.39 4.55 -1.06
C ALA A 180 -14.53 3.29 -0.87
N GLY A 181 -14.94 2.43 0.06
CA GLY A 181 -14.30 1.18 0.46
C GLY A 181 -13.62 1.30 1.84
N ALA A 182 -14.12 0.57 2.84
CA ALA A 182 -13.53 0.50 4.18
C ALA A 182 -12.52 -0.65 4.32
N GLY A 183 -11.78 -0.94 3.25
CA GLY A 183 -10.59 -1.79 3.29
C GLY A 183 -9.38 -1.07 3.92
N MET A 184 -8.24 -1.75 4.04
CA MET A 184 -7.04 -1.17 4.67
C MET A 184 -6.58 0.16 4.05
N ALA A 185 -6.71 0.33 2.72
CA ALA A 185 -6.36 1.59 2.07
C ALA A 185 -7.33 2.73 2.45
N GLY A 186 -8.64 2.49 2.45
CA GLY A 186 -9.63 3.50 2.82
C GLY A 186 -9.60 3.84 4.32
N LEU A 187 -9.40 2.84 5.19
CA LEU A 187 -9.16 3.05 6.62
C LEU A 187 -7.89 3.88 6.86
N MET A 188 -6.82 3.61 6.11
CA MET A 188 -5.59 4.40 6.19
C MET A 188 -5.80 5.84 5.70
N SER A 189 -6.53 6.03 4.58
CA SER A 189 -6.85 7.37 4.09
C SER A 189 -7.69 8.16 5.09
N HIS A 190 -8.70 7.54 5.70
CA HIS A 190 -9.50 8.16 6.76
C HIS A 190 -8.63 8.60 7.94
N LEU A 191 -7.74 7.71 8.42
CA LEU A 191 -6.83 8.02 9.52
C LEU A 191 -5.91 9.20 9.20
N VAL A 192 -5.27 9.20 8.03
CA VAL A 192 -4.34 10.27 7.63
C VAL A 192 -5.07 11.60 7.48
N LEU A 193 -6.23 11.63 6.82
CA LEU A 193 -7.02 12.86 6.65
C LEU A 193 -7.57 13.37 8.00
N SER A 194 -8.06 12.49 8.87
CA SER A 194 -8.50 12.87 10.21
C SER A 194 -7.35 13.49 11.03
N GLN A 195 -6.15 12.91 10.96
CA GLN A 195 -4.96 13.43 11.63
C GLN A 195 -4.49 14.77 11.06
N ALA A 196 -4.78 15.06 9.79
CA ALA A 196 -4.54 16.36 9.16
C ALA A 196 -5.62 17.42 9.50
N GLY A 197 -6.69 17.02 10.21
CA GLY A 197 -7.75 17.91 10.68
C GLY A 197 -8.98 17.99 9.78
N PHE A 198 -9.14 17.07 8.81
CA PHE A 198 -10.39 16.97 8.06
C PHE A 198 -11.50 16.44 8.95
N THR A 199 -12.68 17.05 8.88
CA THR A 199 -13.82 16.72 9.76
C THR A 199 -15.07 16.26 9.02
N ASN A 200 -15.12 16.41 7.69
CA ASN A 200 -16.28 16.14 6.86
C ASN A 200 -15.99 14.96 5.92
N LEU A 201 -15.82 13.78 6.52
CA LEU A 201 -15.46 12.54 5.82
C LEU A 201 -16.67 11.59 5.87
N ASP A 202 -16.99 10.95 4.74
CA ASP A 202 -17.94 9.83 4.68
C ASP A 202 -17.19 8.57 4.26
N LEU A 203 -17.05 7.59 5.14
CA LEU A 203 -16.43 6.29 4.85
C LEU A 203 -17.50 5.28 4.46
N ILE A 204 -17.52 4.87 3.19
CA ILE A 204 -18.62 4.10 2.60
C ILE A 204 -18.16 2.68 2.33
N GLU A 205 -18.88 1.68 2.80
CA GLU A 205 -18.54 0.27 2.61
C GLU A 205 -19.73 -0.52 2.08
N GLY A 206 -19.47 -1.33 1.04
CA GLY A 206 -20.49 -2.14 0.40
C GLY A 206 -20.96 -3.29 1.27
N SER A 207 -20.05 -3.90 2.02
CA SER A 207 -20.34 -5.00 2.94
C SER A 207 -20.82 -4.53 4.31
N ASP A 208 -21.05 -5.49 5.21
CA ASP A 208 -21.45 -5.29 6.59
C ASP A 208 -20.26 -5.16 7.56
N ARG A 209 -19.02 -5.10 7.05
CA ARG A 209 -17.81 -5.01 7.87
C ARG A 209 -16.70 -4.18 7.24
N ILE A 210 -15.83 -3.65 8.09
CA ILE A 210 -14.57 -3.03 7.68
C ILE A 210 -13.45 -4.08 7.48
N GLY A 211 -12.36 -3.66 6.85
CA GLY A 211 -11.14 -4.45 6.64
C GLY A 211 -10.95 -5.00 5.23
N GLY A 212 -11.97 -4.95 4.37
CA GLY A 212 -11.87 -5.38 2.97
C GLY A 212 -11.39 -6.83 2.85
N ARG A 213 -10.24 -7.08 2.19
CA ARG A 213 -9.70 -8.44 2.03
C ARG A 213 -9.10 -9.03 3.32
N VAL A 214 -8.87 -8.21 4.36
CA VAL A 214 -8.46 -8.72 5.68
C VAL A 214 -9.64 -9.42 6.34
N GLN A 215 -9.49 -10.72 6.61
CA GLN A 215 -10.55 -11.57 7.13
C GLN A 215 -9.97 -12.77 7.89
N THR A 216 -10.14 -12.75 9.21
CA THR A 216 -10.02 -13.90 10.11
C THR A 216 -11.39 -14.46 10.39
N GLU A 217 -11.54 -15.78 10.29
CA GLU A 217 -12.74 -16.50 10.70
C GLU A 217 -12.48 -17.25 12.02
N TYR A 218 -13.36 -17.07 13.00
CA TYR A 218 -13.35 -17.82 14.26
C TYR A 218 -14.32 -19.00 14.12
N LEU A 219 -13.82 -20.23 14.12
CA LEU A 219 -14.63 -21.44 13.89
C LEU A 219 -15.40 -21.83 15.17
N SER A 220 -14.81 -21.59 16.33
CA SER A 220 -15.49 -21.60 17.62
C SER A 220 -14.86 -20.58 18.57
N GLY A 221 -15.66 -20.04 19.49
CA GLY A 221 -15.22 -19.02 20.44
C GLY A 221 -14.86 -17.68 19.79
N GLY A 222 -13.93 -16.96 20.42
CA GLY A 222 -13.40 -15.68 19.97
C GLY A 222 -11.88 -15.68 19.71
N PRO A 223 -11.27 -14.50 19.56
CA PRO A 223 -9.86 -14.34 19.20
C PRO A 223 -8.87 -15.15 20.04
N PHE A 224 -9.14 -15.27 21.33
CA PHE A 224 -8.23 -15.90 22.29
C PHE A 224 -8.65 -17.32 22.69
N ASP A 225 -9.68 -17.88 22.05
CA ASP A 225 -9.97 -19.31 22.09
C ASP A 225 -9.16 -20.09 21.04
N TYR A 226 -8.44 -19.37 20.15
CA TYR A 226 -7.46 -19.89 19.21
C TYR A 226 -7.97 -20.96 18.22
N SER A 227 -9.29 -21.06 18.06
CA SER A 227 -9.93 -21.76 16.94
C SER A 227 -10.31 -20.78 15.84
N TYR A 228 -9.30 -20.30 15.12
CA TYR A 228 -9.51 -19.38 14.00
C TYR A 228 -8.58 -19.68 12.84
N GLN A 229 -8.91 -19.19 11.65
CA GLN A 229 -7.98 -19.17 10.53
C GLN A 229 -8.10 -17.92 9.67
N GLU A 230 -7.00 -17.60 9.00
CA GLU A 230 -6.89 -16.43 8.15
C GLU A 230 -7.42 -16.74 6.75
N MET A 231 -8.62 -16.25 6.46
CA MET A 231 -9.25 -16.34 5.15
C MET A 231 -8.82 -15.22 4.19
N GLY A 232 -8.11 -14.22 4.70
CA GLY A 232 -7.44 -13.15 3.95
C GLY A 232 -5.90 -13.28 3.96
N PRO A 233 -5.14 -12.18 4.12
CA PRO A 233 -3.69 -12.26 4.38
C PRO A 233 -3.43 -12.99 5.71
N MET A 234 -2.25 -13.58 5.87
CA MET A 234 -1.95 -14.47 7.02
C MET A 234 -0.81 -13.98 7.91
N ARG A 235 0.09 -13.16 7.35
CA ARG A 235 1.40 -12.87 7.93
C ARG A 235 2.08 -11.68 7.24
N PHE A 236 3.15 -11.20 7.84
CA PHE A 236 3.98 -10.11 7.35
C PHE A 236 5.45 -10.52 7.42
N PRO A 237 6.22 -10.38 6.32
CA PRO A 237 7.68 -10.51 6.39
C PRO A 237 8.24 -9.36 7.26
N HIS A 238 9.33 -9.63 7.96
CA HIS A 238 9.88 -8.70 8.96
C HIS A 238 11.33 -8.33 8.64
N GLN A 239 12.20 -9.33 8.52
CA GLN A 239 13.62 -9.13 8.26
C GLN A 239 14.14 -10.20 7.30
N ILE A 240 15.10 -9.84 6.45
CA ILE A 240 15.83 -10.74 5.56
C ILE A 240 17.31 -10.79 5.96
N ALA A 241 17.92 -11.96 5.86
CA ALA A 241 19.36 -12.14 6.04
C ALA A 241 20.05 -12.13 4.68
N ILE A 242 20.97 -11.19 4.45
CA ILE A 242 21.78 -11.09 3.22
C ILE A 242 23.24 -11.01 3.65
N GLU A 243 24.07 -11.94 3.19
CA GLU A 243 25.50 -12.03 3.56
C GLU A 243 25.76 -12.10 5.07
N GLY A 244 24.84 -12.69 5.84
CA GLY A 244 24.93 -12.80 7.30
C GLY A 244 24.45 -11.56 8.07
N GLU A 245 24.11 -10.47 7.38
CA GLU A 245 23.56 -9.25 7.97
C GLU A 245 22.03 -9.22 7.86
N LEU A 246 21.36 -8.70 8.89
CA LEU A 246 19.90 -8.58 8.93
C LEU A 246 19.43 -7.20 8.45
N TYR A 247 18.49 -7.20 7.51
CA TYR A 247 17.85 -6.01 6.98
C TYR A 247 16.34 -6.05 7.24
N ASN A 248 15.78 -4.95 7.73
CA ASN A 248 14.33 -4.79 7.78
C ASN A 248 13.77 -4.74 6.36
N ILE A 249 12.66 -5.43 6.14
CA ILE A 249 11.86 -5.25 4.93
C ILE A 249 10.99 -4.01 5.17
N SER A 250 11.41 -2.90 4.54
CA SER A 250 11.14 -1.55 5.04
C SER A 250 9.71 -1.09 4.78
N ASP A 251 9.15 -1.40 3.62
CA ASP A 251 7.76 -1.12 3.29
C ASP A 251 6.76 -1.84 4.21
N HIS A 252 7.08 -3.07 4.64
CA HIS A 252 6.27 -3.80 5.61
C HIS A 252 6.32 -3.22 7.03
N GLN A 253 7.30 -2.38 7.37
CA GLN A 253 7.37 -1.74 8.69
C GLN A 253 6.19 -0.79 8.93
N LEU A 254 5.57 -0.29 7.86
CA LEU A 254 4.36 0.52 7.93
C LEU A 254 3.21 -0.21 8.64
N VAL A 255 3.11 -1.54 8.50
CA VAL A 255 2.07 -2.34 9.17
C VAL A 255 2.29 -2.35 10.69
N PHE A 256 3.54 -2.51 11.14
CA PHE A 256 3.89 -2.52 12.55
C PHE A 256 3.71 -1.13 13.16
N GLN A 257 4.16 -0.08 12.46
CA GLN A 257 3.93 1.29 12.88
C GLN A 257 2.43 1.63 13.00
N LEU A 258 1.60 1.16 12.06
CA LEU A 258 0.16 1.39 12.13
C LEU A 258 -0.42 0.74 13.39
N ALA A 259 -0.07 -0.50 13.69
CA ALA A 259 -0.55 -1.16 14.91
C ALA A 259 -0.14 -0.39 16.17
N ASP A 260 1.10 0.09 16.26
CA ASP A 260 1.57 0.91 17.38
C ASP A 260 0.74 2.19 17.53
N GLU A 261 0.43 2.86 16.41
CA GLU A 261 -0.43 4.04 16.42
C GLU A 261 -1.86 3.72 16.84
N MET A 262 -2.44 2.62 16.35
CA MET A 262 -3.78 2.21 16.73
C MET A 262 -3.86 1.83 18.21
N ASN A 263 -2.84 1.14 18.73
CA ASN A 263 -2.73 0.84 20.17
C ASN A 263 -2.62 2.14 20.99
N ARG A 264 -1.86 3.12 20.51
CA ARG A 264 -1.76 4.44 21.16
C ARG A 264 -3.10 5.19 21.16
N LEU A 265 -3.82 5.19 20.04
CA LEU A 265 -5.13 5.82 19.92
C LEU A 265 -6.21 5.11 20.76
N ASN A 266 -6.04 3.81 20.99
CA ASN A 266 -6.92 2.98 21.79
C ASN A 266 -6.40 2.75 23.23
N ALA A 267 -5.41 3.52 23.71
CA ALA A 267 -4.78 3.27 25.01
C ALA A 267 -5.77 3.30 26.19
N ASP A 268 -6.82 4.11 26.09
CA ASP A 268 -7.90 4.20 27.08
C ASP A 268 -9.11 3.31 26.74
N ALA A 269 -9.06 2.56 25.63
CA ALA A 269 -10.13 1.71 25.14
C ALA A 269 -10.00 0.26 25.68
N ASN A 270 -10.92 -0.61 25.25
CA ASN A 270 -10.90 -2.02 25.62
C ASN A 270 -9.64 -2.71 25.04
N LYS A 271 -8.91 -3.46 25.88
CA LYS A 271 -7.75 -4.32 25.49
C LYS A 271 -8.06 -5.29 24.35
N GLU A 272 -9.33 -5.58 24.08
CA GLU A 272 -9.76 -6.34 22.90
C GLU A 272 -9.38 -5.68 21.55
N LEU A 273 -9.09 -4.38 21.54
CA LEU A 273 -8.66 -3.64 20.36
C LEU A 273 -7.13 -3.62 20.19
N ASP A 274 -6.38 -4.11 21.17
CA ASP A 274 -4.91 -4.16 21.09
C ASP A 274 -4.48 -5.06 19.94
N VAL A 275 -3.62 -4.54 19.09
CA VAL A 275 -3.01 -5.25 17.98
C VAL A 275 -1.60 -5.66 18.42
N SER A 276 -1.46 -6.91 18.82
CA SER A 276 -0.17 -7.49 19.25
C SER A 276 0.36 -8.44 18.19
N PHE A 277 1.63 -8.30 17.83
CA PHE A 277 2.28 -9.23 16.90
C PHE A 277 2.94 -10.38 17.65
N ILE A 278 2.82 -11.57 17.07
CA ILE A 278 3.49 -12.79 17.48
C ILE A 278 4.31 -13.36 16.30
N PRO A 279 5.34 -14.19 16.57
CA PRO A 279 6.09 -14.84 15.50
C PRO A 279 5.19 -15.70 14.61
N TRP A 280 5.45 -15.69 13.31
CA TRP A 280 4.88 -16.64 12.35
C TRP A 280 5.94 -17.65 11.92
N ILE A 281 5.59 -18.93 11.95
CA ILE A 281 6.45 -20.01 11.45
C ILE A 281 6.12 -20.20 9.97
N GLN A 282 7.02 -19.75 9.08
CA GLN A 282 6.83 -19.83 7.64
C GLN A 282 6.90 -21.27 7.11
N SER A 283 7.89 -22.01 7.58
CA SER A 283 8.15 -23.37 7.17
C SER A 283 8.44 -24.26 8.38
N SER A 284 8.07 -25.53 8.27
CA SER A 284 8.33 -26.55 9.28
C SER A 284 9.06 -27.71 8.63
N GLN A 285 10.20 -28.09 9.21
CA GLN A 285 10.97 -29.27 8.79
C GLN A 285 10.20 -30.57 8.99
N ASN A 286 9.19 -30.56 9.86
CA ASN A 286 8.30 -31.69 10.12
C ASN A 286 7.01 -31.62 9.28
N GLY A 287 6.86 -30.63 8.39
CA GLY A 287 5.80 -30.65 7.38
C GLY A 287 5.89 -31.91 6.52
N LEU A 288 4.76 -32.39 6.00
CA LEU A 288 4.65 -33.69 5.33
C LEU A 288 4.67 -33.54 3.81
N GLY A 289 5.44 -34.37 3.10
CA GLY A 289 5.38 -34.50 1.65
C GLY A 289 4.63 -35.75 1.24
N TYR A 290 3.40 -35.60 0.75
CA TYR A 290 2.56 -36.75 0.34
C TYR A 290 2.43 -36.83 -1.18
N PHE A 291 3.20 -37.73 -1.78
CA PHE A 291 3.29 -37.91 -3.23
C PHE A 291 3.14 -39.39 -3.60
N ASP A 292 2.50 -39.69 -4.72
CA ASP A 292 2.29 -41.05 -5.25
C ASP A 292 1.66 -42.04 -4.25
N GLY A 293 0.93 -41.52 -3.25
CA GLY A 293 0.35 -42.34 -2.18
C GLY A 293 1.37 -42.91 -1.18
N PHE A 294 2.63 -42.47 -1.24
CA PHE A 294 3.70 -43.02 -0.41
C PHE A 294 3.60 -42.60 1.06
N LYS A 295 3.79 -43.58 1.95
CA LYS A 295 3.82 -43.39 3.41
C LYS A 295 4.92 -44.25 4.03
N LEU A 296 5.51 -43.73 5.11
CA LEU A 296 6.43 -44.47 5.95
C LEU A 296 5.69 -45.57 6.74
N PRO A 297 6.41 -46.55 7.34
CA PRO A 297 5.81 -47.57 8.20
C PRO A 297 5.00 -47.02 9.39
N SER A 298 5.25 -45.76 9.77
CA SER A 298 4.46 -45.03 10.77
C SER A 298 3.03 -44.71 10.32
N GLY A 299 2.71 -44.89 9.03
CA GLY A 299 1.41 -44.53 8.44
C GLY A 299 1.28 -43.05 8.04
N LEU A 300 2.34 -42.26 8.25
CA LEU A 300 2.44 -40.87 7.82
C LEU A 300 3.36 -40.73 6.59
N PRO A 301 3.15 -39.71 5.75
CA PRO A 301 4.11 -39.32 4.71
C PRO A 301 5.46 -38.93 5.32
N PRO A 302 6.56 -38.98 4.55
CA PRO A 302 7.84 -38.46 5.00
C PRO A 302 7.77 -36.95 5.27
N THR A 303 8.54 -36.52 6.25
CA THR A 303 8.71 -35.09 6.56
C THR A 303 9.62 -34.40 5.54
N VAL A 304 9.56 -33.07 5.44
CA VAL A 304 10.48 -32.25 4.63
C VAL A 304 11.95 -32.56 4.98
N ALA A 305 12.28 -32.68 6.27
CA ALA A 305 13.63 -33.04 6.70
C ALA A 305 14.05 -34.45 6.24
N GLN A 306 13.13 -35.42 6.29
CA GLN A 306 13.41 -36.78 5.83
C GLN A 306 13.62 -36.82 4.32
N MET A 307 12.79 -36.13 3.53
CA MET A 307 12.99 -36.03 2.08
C MET A 307 14.28 -35.28 1.72
N ALA A 308 14.67 -34.27 2.50
CA ALA A 308 15.94 -33.58 2.30
C ALA A 308 17.16 -34.48 2.60
N ALA A 309 17.05 -35.35 3.60
CA ALA A 309 18.09 -36.31 3.96
C ALA A 309 18.16 -37.51 3.00
N ASP A 310 17.00 -37.95 2.50
CA ASP A 310 16.86 -39.03 1.53
C ASP A 310 15.87 -38.62 0.42
N PRO A 311 16.37 -38.05 -0.69
CA PRO A 311 15.54 -37.62 -1.81
C PRO A 311 14.70 -38.73 -2.45
N SER A 312 15.00 -40.02 -2.20
CA SER A 312 14.19 -41.13 -2.71
C SER A 312 12.82 -41.25 -2.04
N LEU A 313 12.62 -40.58 -0.90
CA LEU A 313 11.34 -40.49 -0.20
C LEU A 313 10.40 -39.44 -0.78
N GLY A 314 10.92 -38.51 -1.60
CA GLY A 314 10.13 -37.48 -2.25
C GLY A 314 9.72 -37.88 -3.67
N PRO A 315 8.90 -37.05 -4.34
CA PRO A 315 8.64 -37.24 -5.76
C PRO A 315 9.97 -37.14 -6.53
N PRO A 316 10.10 -37.81 -7.68
CA PRO A 316 11.26 -37.62 -8.54
C PRO A 316 11.46 -36.13 -8.79
N ALA A 317 12.68 -35.63 -8.60
CA ALA A 317 12.99 -34.24 -8.92
C ALA A 317 12.49 -33.95 -10.34
N ALA A 318 11.79 -32.82 -10.52
CA ALA A 318 11.34 -32.40 -11.84
C ALA A 318 12.54 -32.50 -12.79
N GLN A 319 12.44 -33.38 -13.77
CA GLN A 319 13.54 -33.61 -14.71
C GLN A 319 13.58 -32.44 -15.69
N LEU A 320 14.11 -31.31 -15.21
CA LEU A 320 14.54 -30.24 -16.08
C LEU A 320 15.70 -30.78 -16.91
N ASP A 321 15.57 -30.70 -18.23
CA ASP A 321 16.66 -31.04 -19.13
C ASP A 321 17.84 -30.05 -18.94
N ALA A 322 18.98 -30.38 -19.54
CA ALA A 322 20.19 -29.58 -19.40
C ALA A 322 20.00 -28.13 -19.91
N GLU A 323 19.12 -27.93 -20.89
CA GLU A 323 18.81 -26.60 -21.43
C GLU A 323 17.98 -25.78 -20.43
N ALA A 324 16.93 -26.37 -19.87
CA ALA A 324 16.09 -25.75 -18.85
C ALA A 324 16.90 -25.36 -17.60
N LEU A 325 17.77 -26.25 -17.13
CA LEU A 325 18.69 -25.97 -16.02
C LEU A 325 19.65 -24.80 -16.35
N ALA A 326 20.20 -24.77 -17.55
CA ALA A 326 21.09 -23.69 -17.99
C ALA A 326 20.35 -22.34 -18.08
N ALA A 327 19.10 -22.33 -18.58
CA ALA A 327 18.28 -21.13 -18.63
C ALA A 327 17.91 -20.63 -17.22
N LEU A 328 17.53 -21.53 -16.32
CA LEU A 328 17.23 -21.20 -14.93
C LEU A 328 18.45 -20.67 -14.17
N ALA A 329 19.65 -21.20 -14.44
CA ALA A 329 20.89 -20.71 -13.86
C ALA A 329 21.18 -19.26 -14.28
N LYS A 330 21.06 -18.93 -15.58
CA LYS A 330 21.20 -17.54 -16.09
C LYS A 330 20.19 -16.60 -15.43
N PHE A 331 18.96 -17.07 -15.26
CA PHE A 331 17.93 -16.31 -14.56
C PHE A 331 18.27 -16.11 -13.08
N SER A 332 18.83 -17.13 -12.41
CA SER A 332 19.20 -17.06 -11.00
C SER A 332 20.36 -16.07 -10.75
N GLU A 333 21.27 -15.89 -11.71
CA GLU A 333 22.32 -14.86 -11.63
C GLU A 333 21.75 -13.44 -11.56
N VAL A 334 20.63 -13.19 -12.25
CA VAL A 334 19.90 -11.93 -12.18
C VAL A 334 19.28 -11.72 -10.79
N LEU A 335 18.59 -12.74 -10.27
CA LEU A 335 17.93 -12.66 -8.96
C LEU A 335 18.91 -12.62 -7.79
N GLY A 336 20.09 -13.24 -7.96
CA GLY A 336 21.09 -13.43 -6.91
C GLY A 336 21.96 -12.21 -6.62
N SER A 337 21.68 -11.05 -7.23
CA SER A 337 22.40 -9.82 -6.91
C SER A 337 22.05 -9.33 -5.49
N ASN A 338 22.98 -9.49 -4.54
CA ASN A 338 22.82 -9.04 -3.17
C ASN A 338 22.49 -7.54 -3.08
N ASP A 339 23.03 -6.72 -3.99
CA ASP A 339 22.73 -5.29 -4.07
C ASP A 339 21.27 -5.03 -4.44
N LEU A 340 20.71 -5.78 -5.39
CA LEU A 340 19.30 -5.67 -5.78
C LEU A 340 18.38 -6.14 -4.65
N LEU A 341 18.66 -7.31 -4.06
CA LEU A 341 17.89 -7.86 -2.94
C LEU A 341 17.86 -6.89 -1.76
N LYS A 342 19.02 -6.33 -1.42
CA LYS A 342 19.16 -5.32 -0.37
C LYS A 342 18.40 -4.04 -0.71
N LEU A 343 18.47 -3.58 -1.97
CA LEU A 343 17.74 -2.39 -2.40
C LEU A 343 16.22 -2.60 -2.32
N ILE A 344 15.70 -3.76 -2.73
CA ILE A 344 14.28 -4.08 -2.61
C ILE A 344 13.86 -4.09 -1.13
N ALA A 345 14.64 -4.75 -0.26
CA ALA A 345 14.33 -4.80 1.17
C ALA A 345 14.36 -3.42 1.84
N GLN A 346 15.31 -2.55 1.47
CA GLN A 346 15.48 -1.23 2.08
C GLN A 346 14.62 -0.13 1.45
N ASN A 347 14.34 -0.21 0.15
CA ASN A 347 13.58 0.79 -0.60
C ASN A 347 13.01 0.18 -1.91
N SER A 348 11.91 -0.55 -1.80
CA SER A 348 11.23 -1.23 -2.92
C SER A 348 10.80 -0.27 -4.04
N PHE A 349 10.47 0.98 -3.72
CA PHE A 349 10.13 2.02 -4.69
C PHE A 349 11.32 2.42 -5.55
N LYS A 350 12.48 2.67 -4.93
CA LYS A 350 13.71 2.97 -5.67
C LYS A 350 14.17 1.76 -6.47
N ALA A 351 14.02 0.55 -5.93
CA ALA A 351 14.26 -0.67 -6.68
C ALA A 351 13.35 -0.78 -7.91
N TYR A 352 12.05 -0.51 -7.78
CA TYR A 352 11.11 -0.49 -8.91
C TYR A 352 11.48 0.57 -9.95
N LYS A 353 11.86 1.78 -9.52
CA LYS A 353 12.33 2.83 -10.42
C LYS A 353 13.51 2.35 -11.28
N ASN A 354 14.53 1.81 -10.62
CA ASN A 354 15.73 1.30 -11.28
C ASN A 354 15.36 0.12 -12.18
N TRP A 355 14.43 -0.72 -11.74
CA TRP A 355 13.92 -1.84 -12.54
C TRP A 355 13.29 -1.39 -13.85
N ILE A 356 12.40 -0.39 -13.82
CA ILE A 356 11.75 0.12 -15.03
C ILE A 356 12.79 0.66 -16.02
N LYS A 357 13.80 1.38 -15.52
CA LYS A 357 14.82 2.02 -16.34
C LYS A 357 15.88 1.05 -16.86
N ASP A 358 16.50 0.30 -15.96
CA ASP A 358 17.71 -0.48 -16.21
C ASP A 358 17.42 -1.97 -16.41
N GLY A 359 16.28 -2.44 -15.89
CA GLY A 359 15.73 -3.80 -15.95
C GLY A 359 16.76 -4.93 -15.96
N LEU A 360 16.71 -5.79 -16.98
CA LEU A 360 17.51 -7.01 -17.09
C LEU A 360 18.56 -6.89 -18.18
N GLY A 361 19.83 -6.84 -17.80
CA GLY A 361 20.92 -6.78 -18.77
C GLY A 361 20.88 -5.53 -19.67
N GLY A 362 20.33 -4.41 -19.16
CA GLY A 362 20.20 -3.15 -19.88
C GLY A 362 18.91 -2.98 -20.69
N LEU A 363 17.93 -3.87 -20.52
CA LEU A 363 16.60 -3.78 -21.14
C LEU A 363 15.57 -3.27 -20.12
N PRO A 364 14.59 -2.43 -20.52
CA PRO A 364 13.53 -1.95 -19.62
C PRO A 364 12.73 -3.09 -18.96
N GLY A 365 12.48 -2.96 -17.65
CA GLY A 365 12.07 -4.08 -16.80
C GLY A 365 10.62 -4.56 -16.93
N ASP A 366 9.64 -3.67 -17.11
CA ASP A 366 8.22 -4.07 -17.18
C ASP A 366 7.79 -4.51 -18.59
N GLN A 367 8.70 -4.61 -19.55
CA GLN A 367 8.38 -5.01 -20.93
C GLN A 367 8.43 -6.53 -21.16
N TRP A 368 8.74 -7.30 -20.12
CA TRP A 368 8.96 -8.75 -20.21
C TRP A 368 8.06 -9.50 -19.23
N SER A 369 7.31 -10.47 -19.76
CA SER A 369 6.82 -11.56 -18.92
C SER A 369 7.93 -12.58 -18.72
N ILE A 370 7.79 -13.44 -17.71
CA ILE A 370 8.72 -14.55 -17.47
C ILE A 370 8.85 -15.41 -18.73
N TYR A 371 7.73 -15.78 -19.34
CA TYR A 371 7.74 -16.52 -20.61
C TYR A 371 8.53 -15.78 -21.71
N ALA A 372 8.24 -14.50 -21.93
CA ALA A 372 8.89 -13.73 -23.00
C ALA A 372 10.40 -13.61 -22.76
N TYR A 373 10.81 -13.45 -21.50
CA TYR A 373 12.22 -13.40 -21.13
C TYR A 373 12.95 -14.71 -21.45
N PHE A 374 12.43 -15.85 -20.99
CA PHE A 374 13.04 -17.15 -21.28
C PHE A 374 13.06 -17.46 -22.77
N LYS A 375 11.92 -17.29 -23.45
CA LYS A 375 11.79 -17.66 -24.86
C LYS A 375 12.58 -16.77 -25.82
N HIS A 376 12.58 -15.45 -25.59
CA HIS A 376 13.09 -14.48 -26.56
C HIS A 376 14.41 -13.84 -26.14
N HIS A 377 14.67 -13.66 -24.85
CA HIS A 377 15.93 -13.07 -24.38
C HIS A 377 16.99 -14.13 -24.07
N LEU A 378 16.61 -15.20 -23.36
CA LEU A 378 17.52 -16.32 -23.09
C LEU A 378 17.60 -17.33 -24.25
N GLU A 379 16.76 -17.14 -25.27
CA GLU A 379 16.63 -18.00 -26.46
C GLU A 379 16.34 -19.47 -26.14
N ALA A 380 15.77 -19.77 -24.96
CA ALA A 380 15.46 -21.13 -24.56
C ALA A 380 14.42 -21.76 -25.51
N SER A 381 14.51 -23.07 -25.73
CA SER A 381 13.51 -23.84 -26.46
C SER A 381 12.13 -23.74 -25.81
N LEU A 382 11.07 -24.06 -26.56
CA LEU A 382 9.72 -24.05 -26.00
C LEU A 382 9.57 -25.05 -24.86
N ASN A 383 10.21 -26.22 -24.98
CA ASN A 383 10.21 -27.24 -23.93
C ASN A 383 10.93 -26.75 -22.67
N ALA A 384 12.14 -26.19 -22.83
CA ALA A 384 12.89 -25.65 -21.71
C ALA A 384 12.19 -24.46 -21.05
N THR A 385 11.56 -23.59 -21.84
CA THR A 385 10.76 -22.47 -21.34
C THR A 385 9.58 -22.97 -20.53
N ASP A 386 8.75 -23.86 -21.08
CA ASP A 386 7.56 -24.39 -20.39
C ASP A 386 7.92 -25.11 -19.09
N ALA A 387 9.01 -25.88 -19.10
CA ALA A 387 9.46 -26.66 -17.94
C ALA A 387 9.85 -25.79 -16.73
N VAL A 388 10.34 -24.56 -16.94
CA VAL A 388 10.76 -23.67 -15.83
C VAL A 388 9.64 -22.78 -15.30
N LEU A 389 8.59 -22.47 -16.08
CA LEU A 389 7.53 -21.55 -15.67
C LEU A 389 6.87 -21.90 -14.32
N PRO A 390 6.60 -23.18 -14.00
CA PRO A 390 6.03 -23.56 -12.71
C PRO A 390 6.92 -23.26 -11.49
N SER A 391 8.20 -22.93 -11.71
CA SER A 391 9.15 -22.60 -10.63
C SER A 391 9.01 -21.18 -10.11
N PHE A 392 8.19 -20.34 -10.77
CA PHE A 392 8.04 -18.93 -10.42
C PHE A 392 6.70 -18.65 -9.74
N PHE A 393 6.73 -17.69 -8.81
CA PHE A 393 5.51 -17.19 -8.19
C PHE A 393 4.71 -16.33 -9.16
N GLY A 394 3.39 -16.50 -9.16
CA GLY A 394 2.45 -15.72 -9.96
C GLY A 394 2.29 -16.22 -11.39
N SER A 395 1.58 -15.43 -12.21
CA SER A 395 1.30 -15.79 -13.59
C SER A 395 2.57 -15.71 -14.45
N SER A 396 2.78 -16.72 -15.31
CA SER A 396 3.87 -16.72 -16.31
C SER A 396 3.77 -15.58 -17.34
N SER A 397 2.60 -14.96 -17.47
CA SER A 397 2.34 -13.75 -18.27
C SER A 397 2.42 -12.45 -17.46
N GLY A 398 2.61 -12.54 -16.15
CA GLY A 398 2.70 -11.41 -15.24
C GLY A 398 3.96 -10.57 -15.44
N THR A 399 3.94 -9.38 -14.85
CA THR A 399 5.14 -8.53 -14.73
C THR A 399 6.24 -9.27 -13.98
N PHE A 400 7.45 -9.24 -14.52
CA PHE A 400 8.63 -9.84 -13.89
C PHE A 400 8.95 -9.18 -12.55
N TRP A 401 8.58 -7.91 -12.34
CA TRP A 401 8.76 -7.21 -11.08
C TRP A 401 8.14 -7.97 -9.88
N SER A 402 7.00 -8.65 -10.10
CA SER A 402 6.35 -9.46 -9.08
C SER A 402 7.24 -10.57 -8.53
N THR A 403 7.95 -11.27 -9.41
CA THR A 403 8.93 -12.30 -9.03
C THR A 403 10.06 -11.72 -8.18
N LEU A 404 10.53 -10.50 -8.49
CA LEU A 404 11.65 -9.87 -7.78
C LEU A 404 11.33 -9.58 -6.32
N TYR A 405 10.25 -8.85 -6.06
CA TYR A 405 9.92 -8.47 -4.69
C TYR A 405 9.39 -9.68 -3.89
N GLU A 406 8.63 -10.59 -4.51
CA GLU A 406 8.17 -11.79 -3.81
C GLU A 406 9.33 -12.70 -3.42
N SER A 407 10.38 -12.80 -4.25
CA SER A 407 11.59 -13.55 -3.88
C SER A 407 12.25 -12.98 -2.62
N VAL A 408 12.27 -11.65 -2.45
CA VAL A 408 12.79 -11.01 -1.24
C VAL A 408 11.87 -11.27 -0.05
N TYR A 409 10.56 -11.08 -0.21
CA TYR A 409 9.61 -11.28 0.89
C TYR A 409 9.55 -12.72 1.36
N PHE A 410 9.49 -13.68 0.44
CA PHE A 410 9.45 -15.11 0.77
C PHE A 410 10.80 -15.65 1.27
N SER A 411 11.90 -14.94 1.03
CA SER A 411 13.22 -15.21 1.64
C SER A 411 13.42 -14.56 3.02
N SER A 412 12.38 -13.94 3.58
CA SER A 412 12.43 -13.34 4.91
C SER A 412 12.85 -14.36 5.98
N SER A 413 13.87 -14.01 6.77
CA SER A 413 14.41 -14.81 7.86
C SER A 413 13.52 -14.81 9.10
N SER A 414 12.62 -13.82 9.22
CA SER A 414 11.60 -13.79 10.29
C SER A 414 10.26 -13.27 9.78
N TRP A 415 9.18 -13.76 10.38
CA TRP A 415 7.81 -13.39 10.01
C TRP A 415 6.99 -13.07 11.25
N LYS A 416 5.96 -12.24 11.08
CA LYS A 416 5.02 -11.89 12.14
C LYS A 416 3.58 -12.12 11.69
N THR A 417 2.71 -12.44 12.64
CA THR A 417 1.25 -12.43 12.48
C THR A 417 0.62 -11.72 13.68
N ILE A 418 -0.70 -11.54 13.69
CA ILE A 418 -1.41 -10.85 14.77
C ILE A 418 -2.03 -11.90 15.71
N ASP A 419 -1.77 -11.75 17.01
CA ASP A 419 -2.34 -12.62 18.03
C ASP A 419 -3.86 -12.45 18.10
N GLY A 420 -4.59 -13.56 18.03
CA GLY A 420 -6.04 -13.58 17.91
C GLY A 420 -6.58 -13.11 16.54
N GLY A 421 -5.73 -13.00 15.53
CA GLY A 421 -6.14 -12.88 14.13
C GLY A 421 -6.00 -11.49 13.50
N LEU A 422 -5.70 -11.45 12.20
CA LEU A 422 -5.46 -10.22 11.44
C LEU A 422 -6.67 -9.29 11.35
N SER A 423 -7.91 -9.79 11.49
CA SER A 423 -9.13 -8.97 11.56
C SER A 423 -9.10 -7.96 12.73
N ARG A 424 -8.25 -8.17 13.75
CA ARG A 424 -8.09 -7.21 14.84
C ARG A 424 -7.50 -5.88 14.39
N LEU A 425 -6.62 -5.88 13.38
CA LEU A 425 -6.04 -4.66 12.85
C LEU A 425 -7.10 -3.69 12.30
N PRO A 426 -7.95 -4.07 11.32
CA PRO A 426 -9.03 -3.18 10.89
C PRO A 426 -10.05 -2.93 12.00
N LYS A 427 -10.35 -3.91 12.88
CA LYS A 427 -11.27 -3.71 14.01
C LYS A 427 -10.81 -2.59 14.95
N SER A 428 -9.49 -2.40 15.12
CA SER A 428 -8.93 -1.32 15.96
C SER A 428 -9.31 0.09 15.47
N PHE A 429 -9.74 0.25 14.21
CA PHE A 429 -10.23 1.51 13.65
C PHE A 429 -11.68 1.82 14.03
N ALA A 430 -12.47 0.82 14.43
CA ALA A 430 -13.91 0.98 14.60
C ALA A 430 -14.31 2.20 15.46
N PRO A 431 -13.71 2.46 16.64
CA PRO A 431 -14.05 3.63 17.45
C PRO A 431 -13.74 4.98 16.77
N HIS A 432 -12.79 5.00 15.84
CA HIS A 432 -12.29 6.21 15.19
C HIS A 432 -13.05 6.54 13.90
N VAL A 433 -13.76 5.56 13.32
CA VAL A 433 -14.50 5.72 12.06
C VAL A 433 -16.02 5.67 12.22
N GLU A 434 -16.53 5.20 13.37
CA GLU A 434 -17.96 4.91 13.58
C GLU A 434 -18.89 6.05 13.16
N LYS A 435 -18.55 7.30 13.52
CA LYS A 435 -19.36 8.48 13.18
C LYS A 435 -19.46 8.78 11.68
N ASP A 436 -18.47 8.33 10.91
CA ASP A 436 -18.32 8.61 9.48
C ASP A 436 -18.65 7.36 8.63
N LEU A 437 -18.78 6.19 9.25
CA LEU A 437 -18.88 4.89 8.59
C LEU A 437 -20.32 4.56 8.16
N GLN A 438 -20.46 4.18 6.90
CA GLN A 438 -21.71 3.79 6.28
C GLN A 438 -21.57 2.39 5.65
N LEU A 439 -21.97 1.37 6.42
CA LEU A 439 -21.98 -0.02 5.97
C LEU A 439 -23.18 -0.33 5.08
N ASN A 440 -23.12 -1.45 4.35
CA ASN A 440 -24.17 -1.95 3.48
C ASN A 440 -24.58 -0.94 2.39
N ARG A 441 -23.63 -0.13 1.91
CA ARG A 441 -23.84 0.88 0.87
C ARG A 441 -23.01 0.54 -0.37
N LYS A 442 -23.57 -0.33 -1.21
CA LYS A 442 -22.95 -0.75 -2.46
C LYS A 442 -23.12 0.32 -3.54
N ILE A 443 -22.07 1.09 -3.80
CA ILE A 443 -22.03 2.01 -4.93
C ILE A 443 -22.11 1.23 -6.25
N GLU A 444 -22.91 1.71 -7.20
CA GLU A 444 -23.08 1.11 -8.53
C GLU A 444 -22.81 2.12 -9.66
N ARG A 445 -22.82 3.42 -9.34
CA ARG A 445 -22.60 4.49 -10.31
C ARG A 445 -21.88 5.68 -9.68
N VAL A 446 -21.02 6.30 -10.47
CA VAL A 446 -20.34 7.55 -10.18
C VAL A 446 -20.56 8.50 -11.34
N SER A 447 -20.77 9.77 -11.04
CA SER A 447 -20.81 10.85 -12.03
C SER A 447 -20.02 12.05 -11.54
N PHE A 448 -19.52 12.86 -12.47
CA PHE A 448 -18.84 14.11 -12.17
C PHE A 448 -19.54 15.26 -12.89
N SER A 449 -19.71 16.37 -12.20
CA SER A 449 -20.32 17.59 -12.74
C SER A 449 -19.24 18.65 -12.97
N GLU A 450 -19.03 19.03 -14.23
CA GLU A 450 -18.09 20.11 -14.57
C GLU A 450 -18.55 21.50 -14.08
N GLU A 451 -19.85 21.68 -13.83
CA GLU A 451 -20.43 22.94 -13.37
C GLU A 451 -20.20 23.14 -11.87
N SER A 452 -20.57 22.14 -11.06
CA SER A 452 -20.40 22.19 -9.60
C SER A 452 -19.00 21.78 -9.13
N LYS A 453 -18.22 21.13 -10.00
CA LYS A 453 -16.95 20.47 -9.66
C LYS A 453 -17.10 19.39 -8.56
N GLU A 454 -18.28 18.77 -8.46
CA GLU A 454 -18.55 17.71 -7.50
C GLU A 454 -18.59 16.33 -8.15
N VAL A 455 -18.19 15.33 -7.37
CA VAL A 455 -18.37 13.90 -7.68
C VAL A 455 -19.58 13.35 -6.92
N THR A 456 -20.47 12.67 -7.63
CA THR A 456 -21.68 12.07 -7.05
C THR A 456 -21.54 10.55 -7.04
N LEU A 457 -21.63 9.95 -5.86
CA LEU A 457 -21.70 8.49 -5.67
C LEU A 457 -23.16 8.07 -5.56
N GLN A 458 -23.54 7.00 -6.26
CA GLN A 458 -24.93 6.52 -6.34
C GLN A 458 -25.03 5.02 -6.03
N TRP A 459 -26.04 4.64 -5.27
CA TRP A 459 -26.32 3.27 -4.84
C TRP A 459 -27.84 3.03 -4.79
N LYS A 460 -28.27 1.77 -4.75
CA LYS A 460 -29.68 1.45 -4.54
C LYS A 460 -30.00 1.33 -3.06
N GLY A 461 -31.18 1.82 -2.67
CA GLY A 461 -31.74 1.57 -1.35
C GLY A 461 -31.95 0.07 -1.06
N LYS A 462 -32.19 -0.28 0.20
CA LYS A 462 -32.38 -1.69 0.61
C LYS A 462 -33.58 -2.33 -0.12
N GLY A 463 -33.39 -3.55 -0.65
CA GLY A 463 -34.44 -4.38 -1.26
C GLY A 463 -34.38 -4.47 -2.79
N ALA A 464 -34.97 -5.52 -3.35
CA ALA A 464 -35.09 -5.68 -4.81
C ALA A 464 -35.99 -4.57 -5.39
N GLY A 465 -35.44 -3.73 -6.27
CA GLY A 465 -36.15 -2.58 -6.85
C GLY A 465 -36.00 -1.27 -6.06
N GLY A 466 -35.05 -1.19 -5.12
CA GLY A 466 -34.76 0.04 -4.38
C GLY A 466 -34.46 1.24 -5.27
N GLU A 467 -34.98 2.41 -4.90
CA GLU A 467 -34.70 3.66 -5.59
C GLU A 467 -33.21 3.99 -5.57
N LEU A 468 -32.74 4.63 -6.65
CA LEU A 468 -31.36 5.09 -6.74
C LEU A 468 -31.18 6.30 -5.82
N GLN A 469 -30.36 6.13 -4.80
CA GLN A 469 -29.92 7.17 -3.89
C GLN A 469 -28.58 7.73 -4.35
N SER A 470 -28.28 8.97 -3.96
CA SER A 470 -27.04 9.63 -4.34
C SER A 470 -26.57 10.64 -3.31
N THR A 471 -25.28 10.91 -3.28
CA THR A 471 -24.70 12.01 -2.52
C THR A 471 -23.51 12.58 -3.28
N SER A 472 -23.40 13.91 -3.29
CA SER A 472 -22.30 14.65 -3.92
C SER A 472 -21.24 15.05 -2.91
N TYR A 473 -20.01 15.12 -3.39
CA TYR A 473 -18.79 15.36 -2.62
C TYR A 473 -17.86 16.27 -3.43
N ASP A 474 -17.03 17.05 -2.74
CA ASP A 474 -15.98 17.84 -3.39
C ASP A 474 -14.93 16.92 -4.02
N TYR A 475 -14.55 15.84 -3.31
CA TYR A 475 -13.62 14.80 -3.77
C TYR A 475 -14.04 13.42 -3.30
N ALA A 476 -13.56 12.39 -4.00
CA ALA A 476 -13.73 11.00 -3.58
C ALA A 476 -12.41 10.23 -3.65
N VAL A 477 -12.03 9.61 -2.53
CA VAL A 477 -10.97 8.60 -2.46
C VAL A 477 -11.59 7.25 -2.77
N MET A 478 -11.21 6.66 -3.90
CA MET A 478 -11.73 5.40 -4.43
C MET A 478 -10.80 4.26 -4.00
N ALA A 479 -11.10 3.63 -2.86
CA ALA A 479 -10.37 2.50 -2.30
C ALA A 479 -10.95 1.12 -2.71
N VAL A 480 -11.84 1.12 -3.71
CA VAL A 480 -12.52 -0.07 -4.22
C VAL A 480 -11.64 -0.76 -5.28
N PRO A 481 -11.51 -2.10 -5.27
CA PRO A 481 -10.77 -2.81 -6.31
C PRO A 481 -11.31 -2.52 -7.71
N PHE A 482 -10.42 -2.30 -8.67
CA PHE A 482 -10.79 -2.06 -10.08
C PHE A 482 -11.70 -3.13 -10.68
N VAL A 483 -11.46 -4.40 -10.38
CA VAL A 483 -12.33 -5.51 -10.83
C VAL A 483 -13.79 -5.37 -10.36
N VAL A 484 -14.03 -4.72 -9.21
CA VAL A 484 -15.38 -4.38 -8.74
C VAL A 484 -15.91 -3.17 -9.49
N MET A 485 -15.10 -2.11 -9.60
CA MET A 485 -15.44 -0.87 -10.29
C MET A 485 -15.71 -1.05 -11.79
N ALA A 486 -15.14 -2.08 -12.43
CA ALA A 486 -15.39 -2.44 -13.82
C ALA A 486 -16.87 -2.73 -14.10
N ASN A 487 -17.65 -3.05 -13.06
CA ASN A 487 -19.08 -3.30 -13.14
C ASN A 487 -19.94 -2.04 -12.87
N TRP A 488 -19.31 -0.88 -12.66
CA TRP A 488 -20.01 0.37 -12.35
C TRP A 488 -20.21 1.24 -13.59
N ARG A 489 -21.16 2.16 -13.50
CA ARG A 489 -21.25 3.28 -14.46
C ARG A 489 -20.35 4.40 -13.95
N LEU A 490 -19.30 4.75 -14.70
CA LEU A 490 -18.32 5.78 -14.32
C LEU A 490 -18.41 6.99 -15.27
N PRO A 491 -17.94 8.19 -14.85
CA PRO A 491 -17.71 9.28 -15.79
C PRO A 491 -16.53 8.94 -16.72
N LYS A 492 -16.24 9.80 -17.68
CA LYS A 492 -15.04 9.63 -18.54
C LYS A 492 -13.79 9.91 -17.71
N LEU A 493 -12.87 8.95 -17.67
CA LEU A 493 -11.64 9.02 -16.84
C LEU A 493 -10.35 9.00 -17.67
N GLY A 494 -10.48 9.05 -18.99
CA GLY A 494 -9.36 8.87 -19.90
C GLY A 494 -9.13 7.38 -20.20
N SER A 495 -8.71 7.10 -21.43
CA SER A 495 -8.61 5.74 -21.96
C SER A 495 -7.68 4.85 -21.12
N THR A 496 -6.56 5.39 -20.64
CA THR A 496 -5.55 4.62 -19.90
C THR A 496 -6.10 4.13 -18.55
N LEU A 497 -6.66 5.02 -17.74
CA LEU A 497 -7.23 4.64 -16.44
C LEU A 497 -8.48 3.77 -16.61
N GLU A 498 -9.35 4.10 -17.56
CA GLU A 498 -10.52 3.27 -17.85
C GLU A 498 -10.12 1.85 -18.30
N ASN A 499 -9.03 1.71 -19.05
CA ASN A 499 -8.49 0.39 -19.40
C ASN A 499 -7.94 -0.31 -18.17
N ALA A 500 -7.17 0.37 -17.31
CA ALA A 500 -6.71 -0.21 -16.05
C ALA A 500 -7.86 -0.75 -15.21
N ILE A 501 -8.96 0.01 -15.08
CA ILE A 501 -10.16 -0.44 -14.35
C ILE A 501 -10.74 -1.73 -14.95
N ARG A 502 -10.75 -1.86 -16.27
CA ARG A 502 -11.37 -2.99 -16.99
C ARG A 502 -10.48 -4.21 -17.13
N THR A 503 -9.16 -4.04 -17.23
CA THR A 503 -8.25 -5.10 -17.72
C THR A 503 -7.17 -5.51 -16.73
N LEU A 504 -7.02 -4.81 -15.60
CA LEU A 504 -6.04 -5.17 -14.59
C LEU A 504 -6.43 -6.51 -13.95
N PRO A 505 -5.61 -7.58 -14.08
CA PRO A 505 -6.01 -8.91 -13.63
C PRO A 505 -6.10 -9.00 -12.11
N SER A 506 -7.10 -9.74 -11.62
CA SER A 506 -7.19 -10.16 -10.23
C SER A 506 -7.08 -11.67 -10.12
N VAL A 507 -6.27 -12.14 -9.18
CA VAL A 507 -5.99 -13.55 -8.95
C VAL A 507 -7.08 -14.14 -8.05
N PRO A 508 -7.83 -15.16 -8.49
CA PRO A 508 -8.75 -15.88 -7.63
C PRO A 508 -7.97 -16.79 -6.67
N ALA A 509 -8.53 -17.00 -5.48
CA ALA A 509 -8.01 -17.97 -4.52
C ALA A 509 -9.14 -18.55 -3.68
N CYS A 510 -9.00 -19.80 -3.24
CA CYS A 510 -9.91 -20.43 -2.29
C CYS A 510 -9.15 -20.98 -1.09
N LYS A 511 -9.75 -20.80 0.08
CA LYS A 511 -9.26 -21.30 1.36
C LYS A 511 -10.31 -22.15 2.04
N ILE A 512 -9.88 -23.25 2.67
CA ILE A 512 -10.71 -24.08 3.53
C ILE A 512 -10.01 -24.27 4.87
N ALA A 513 -10.63 -23.79 5.94
CA ALA A 513 -10.25 -24.10 7.30
C ALA A 513 -11.14 -25.22 7.87
N LEU A 514 -10.50 -26.18 8.53
CA LEU A 514 -11.17 -27.26 9.25
C LEU A 514 -10.78 -27.18 10.72
N GLU A 515 -11.76 -27.25 11.62
CA GLU A 515 -11.52 -27.29 13.06
C GLU A 515 -11.38 -28.72 13.57
N TYR A 516 -10.40 -28.91 14.45
CA TYR A 516 -10.15 -30.15 15.16
C TYR A 516 -10.27 -29.96 16.66
N LYS A 517 -10.71 -31.01 17.37
CA LYS A 517 -10.88 -31.03 18.84
C LYS A 517 -9.57 -30.76 19.58
N THR A 518 -8.45 -31.21 19.01
CA THR A 518 -7.11 -31.01 19.56
C THR A 518 -6.11 -30.80 18.44
N ARG A 519 -4.95 -30.25 18.80
CA ARG A 519 -3.76 -30.11 17.95
C ARG A 519 -3.05 -31.44 17.76
N PHE A 520 -3.73 -32.43 17.17
CA PHE A 520 -3.22 -33.79 17.06
C PHE A 520 -1.90 -33.87 16.26
N TRP A 521 -1.69 -32.95 15.33
CA TRP A 521 -0.46 -32.82 14.53
C TRP A 521 0.78 -32.44 15.38
N GLU A 522 0.59 -31.81 16.54
CA GLU A 522 1.66 -31.51 17.50
C GLU A 522 2.03 -32.74 18.36
N LYS A 523 1.27 -33.85 18.24
CA LYS A 523 1.44 -35.07 19.04
C LYS A 523 2.02 -36.25 18.26
N PHE A 524 2.34 -36.06 16.97
CA PHE A 524 3.06 -37.05 16.20
C PHE A 524 4.48 -37.26 16.75
N GLU A 525 5.10 -38.39 16.40
CA GLU A 525 6.50 -38.67 16.74
C GLU A 525 7.43 -37.54 16.26
N ASN A 526 7.18 -37.04 15.04
CA ASN A 526 7.74 -35.79 14.52
C ASN A 526 6.67 -34.69 14.60
N PRO A 527 6.60 -33.89 15.67
CA PRO A 527 5.53 -32.92 15.89
C PRO A 527 5.60 -31.76 14.91
N ILE A 528 4.46 -31.33 14.38
CA ILE A 528 4.38 -30.23 13.42
C ILE A 528 4.00 -28.94 14.16
N TYR A 529 4.90 -27.95 14.19
CA TYR A 529 4.63 -26.63 14.76
C TYR A 529 4.60 -25.58 13.66
N GLY A 530 3.41 -25.04 13.37
CA GLY A 530 3.21 -24.04 12.31
C GLY A 530 3.69 -24.47 10.91
N GLY A 531 3.83 -23.50 10.02
CA GLY A 531 4.32 -23.70 8.66
C GLY A 531 3.24 -24.05 7.63
N CYS A 532 3.53 -23.71 6.37
CA CYS A 532 2.76 -24.10 5.18
C CYS A 532 3.52 -25.13 4.33
N SER A 533 4.33 -25.97 4.98
CA SER A 533 5.29 -26.86 4.30
C SER A 533 4.74 -28.24 3.98
N THR A 534 3.50 -28.54 4.35
CA THR A 534 2.86 -29.80 3.96
C THR A 534 2.29 -29.65 2.55
N THR A 535 2.81 -30.47 1.63
CA THR A 535 2.52 -30.42 0.19
C THR A 535 2.14 -31.81 -0.32
N THR A 536 1.44 -31.82 -1.45
CA THR A 536 0.93 -33.05 -2.05
C THR A 536 0.69 -32.89 -3.56
N ASP A 537 0.65 -34.01 -4.29
CA ASP A 537 0.23 -34.09 -5.69
C ASP A 537 -1.28 -34.34 -5.87
N ILE A 538 -2.06 -34.42 -4.78
CA ILE A 538 -3.51 -34.61 -4.87
C ILE A 538 -4.13 -33.44 -5.66
N PRO A 539 -4.82 -33.71 -6.78
CA PRO A 539 -5.37 -32.65 -7.62
C PRO A 539 -6.37 -31.76 -6.89
N GLY A 540 -6.21 -30.44 -7.01
CA GLY A 540 -7.11 -29.46 -6.38
C GLY A 540 -6.67 -28.95 -5.02
N PHE A 541 -5.50 -29.38 -4.55
CA PHE A 541 -5.03 -29.10 -3.21
C PHE A 541 -3.55 -28.73 -3.26
N GLU A 542 -3.19 -27.51 -2.89
CA GLU A 542 -1.83 -26.99 -3.11
C GLU A 542 -1.01 -26.90 -1.82
N SER A 543 -1.58 -26.44 -0.70
CA SER A 543 -0.84 -26.30 0.56
C SER A 543 -1.73 -26.43 1.79
N VAL A 544 -1.19 -27.10 2.83
CA VAL A 544 -1.75 -27.14 4.19
C VAL A 544 -0.92 -26.22 5.08
N CYS A 545 -1.58 -25.32 5.82
CA CYS A 545 -0.92 -24.47 6.81
C CYS A 545 -1.41 -24.77 8.23
N TYR A 546 -0.47 -25.02 9.13
CA TYR A 546 -0.76 -25.21 10.55
C TYR A 546 -0.66 -23.87 11.30
N PRO A 547 -1.47 -23.66 12.35
CA PRO A 547 -1.37 -22.49 13.22
C PRO A 547 0.04 -22.23 13.75
N SER A 548 0.51 -20.98 13.65
CA SER A 548 1.73 -20.51 14.34
C SER A 548 1.45 -19.93 15.73
N TYR A 549 0.19 -19.97 16.17
CA TYR A 549 -0.30 -19.40 17.43
C TYR A 549 -0.81 -20.48 18.37
N ASN A 550 -0.74 -20.17 19.67
CA ASN A 550 -1.14 -21.06 20.78
C ASN A 550 -0.53 -22.47 20.64
N LEU A 551 0.77 -22.53 20.33
CA LEU A 551 1.52 -23.78 20.23
C LEU A 551 1.50 -24.52 21.56
N ASN A 552 1.34 -25.85 21.54
CA ASN A 552 1.10 -26.69 22.71
C ASN A 552 -0.18 -26.35 23.48
N GLY A 553 -1.08 -25.56 22.87
CA GLY A 553 -2.35 -25.19 23.47
C GLY A 553 -3.29 -26.39 23.64
N THR A 554 -4.18 -26.29 24.62
CA THR A 554 -5.27 -27.25 24.81
C THR A 554 -6.56 -26.72 24.19
N GLY A 555 -7.41 -27.62 23.70
CA GLY A 555 -8.71 -27.26 23.12
C GLY A 555 -8.72 -27.25 21.60
N PRO A 556 -9.84 -26.79 20.99
CA PRO A 556 -10.01 -26.78 19.55
C PRO A 556 -9.01 -25.87 18.83
N ALA A 557 -8.63 -26.26 17.62
CA ALA A 557 -7.76 -25.48 16.75
C ALA A 557 -8.06 -25.80 15.28
N SER A 558 -7.83 -24.82 14.40
CA SER A 558 -8.11 -24.97 12.97
C SER A 558 -6.86 -25.02 12.10
N ILE A 559 -6.82 -25.99 11.20
CA ILE A 559 -5.83 -26.08 10.13
C ILE A 559 -6.42 -25.37 8.90
N LEU A 560 -5.61 -24.57 8.20
CA LEU A 560 -5.94 -24.19 6.83
C LEU A 560 -5.65 -25.41 5.96
N ALA A 561 -6.67 -26.25 5.80
CA ALA A 561 -6.56 -27.54 5.14
C ALA A 561 -6.22 -27.35 3.66
N SER A 562 -6.87 -26.43 2.97
CA SER A 562 -6.57 -26.14 1.56
C SER A 562 -6.40 -24.66 1.35
N TYR A 563 -5.35 -24.28 0.63
CA TYR A 563 -5.18 -22.96 0.04
C TYR A 563 -4.72 -23.12 -1.40
N ASN A 564 -5.52 -22.64 -2.35
CA ASN A 564 -5.24 -22.77 -3.78
C ASN A 564 -5.51 -21.47 -4.55
N PHE A 565 -4.88 -21.31 -5.70
CA PHE A 565 -4.92 -20.10 -6.51
C PHE A 565 -5.34 -20.34 -7.96
N GLU A 566 -5.59 -19.25 -8.69
CA GLU A 566 -5.76 -19.22 -10.14
C GLU A 566 -6.72 -20.31 -10.66
N ARG A 567 -6.29 -21.09 -11.65
CA ARG A 567 -7.07 -22.15 -12.30
C ARG A 567 -7.58 -23.18 -11.31
N THR A 568 -6.74 -23.62 -10.36
CA THR A 568 -7.12 -24.57 -9.33
C THR A 568 -8.27 -24.01 -8.50
N SER A 569 -8.17 -22.74 -8.09
CA SER A 569 -9.21 -22.10 -7.29
C SER A 569 -10.52 -21.92 -8.03
N LEU A 570 -10.51 -21.63 -9.33
CA LEU A 570 -11.74 -21.54 -10.13
C LEU A 570 -12.39 -22.92 -10.28
N HIS A 571 -11.60 -23.96 -10.55
CA HIS A 571 -12.11 -25.32 -10.67
C HIS A 571 -12.71 -25.82 -9.35
N GLN A 572 -11.96 -25.72 -8.24
CA GLN A 572 -12.43 -26.19 -6.95
C GLN A 572 -13.53 -25.29 -6.38
N GLY A 573 -13.45 -23.98 -6.63
CA GLY A 573 -14.49 -23.03 -6.27
C GLY A 573 -15.85 -23.34 -6.91
N SER A 574 -15.87 -23.90 -8.12
CA SER A 574 -17.10 -24.26 -8.83
C SER A 574 -17.90 -25.40 -8.19
N LEU A 575 -17.28 -26.19 -7.31
CA LEU A 575 -17.95 -27.25 -6.57
C LEU A 575 -18.90 -26.67 -5.51
N SER A 576 -19.91 -27.46 -5.10
CA SER A 576 -20.70 -27.12 -3.93
C SER A 576 -19.79 -27.01 -2.69
N GLU A 577 -20.23 -26.23 -1.70
CA GLU A 577 -19.46 -26.08 -0.46
C GLU A 577 -19.24 -27.42 0.24
N GLU A 578 -20.29 -28.22 0.32
CA GLU A 578 -20.29 -29.55 0.92
C GLU A 578 -19.28 -30.48 0.23
N GLU A 579 -19.30 -30.57 -1.10
CA GLU A 579 -18.36 -31.42 -1.84
C GLU A 579 -16.91 -30.94 -1.71
N HIS A 580 -16.67 -29.64 -1.79
CA HIS A 580 -15.30 -29.10 -1.70
C HIS A 580 -14.72 -29.28 -0.29
N VAL A 581 -15.52 -29.04 0.74
CA VAL A 581 -15.11 -29.25 2.14
C VAL A 581 -14.92 -30.73 2.44
N GLN A 582 -15.82 -31.59 1.97
CA GLN A 582 -15.68 -33.03 2.17
C GLN A 582 -14.41 -33.57 1.52
N LYS A 583 -14.06 -33.10 0.31
CA LYS A 583 -12.76 -33.41 -0.31
C LYS A 583 -11.59 -32.97 0.57
N ALA A 584 -11.62 -31.76 1.13
CA ALA A 584 -10.56 -31.31 2.04
C ALA A 584 -10.46 -32.20 3.29
N VAL A 585 -11.58 -32.65 3.85
CA VAL A 585 -11.61 -33.60 4.98
C VAL A 585 -10.98 -34.93 4.57
N ASP A 586 -11.39 -35.51 3.45
CA ASP A 586 -10.88 -36.80 2.99
C ASP A 586 -9.38 -36.75 2.67
N ILE A 587 -8.90 -35.66 2.09
CA ILE A 587 -7.47 -35.42 1.86
C ILE A 587 -6.71 -35.31 3.19
N MET A 588 -7.25 -34.59 4.17
CA MET A 588 -6.62 -34.50 5.49
C MET A 588 -6.54 -35.87 6.17
N VAL A 589 -7.53 -36.74 5.99
CA VAL A 589 -7.51 -38.14 6.45
C VAL A 589 -6.49 -38.96 5.67
N GLU A 590 -6.41 -38.78 4.37
CA GLU A 590 -5.43 -39.47 3.52
C GLU A 590 -4.00 -39.11 3.94
N ILE A 591 -3.70 -37.84 4.19
CA ILE A 591 -2.36 -37.38 4.59
C ILE A 591 -2.05 -37.76 6.05
N HIS A 592 -2.98 -37.56 6.98
CA HIS A 592 -2.70 -37.63 8.42
C HIS A 592 -3.21 -38.89 9.12
N GLY A 593 -3.94 -39.75 8.40
CA GLY A 593 -4.59 -40.96 8.95
C GLY A 593 -5.94 -40.68 9.62
N ASP A 594 -6.53 -41.75 10.16
CA ASP A 594 -7.89 -41.73 10.74
C ASP A 594 -8.04 -40.75 11.91
N VAL A 595 -6.94 -40.39 12.59
CA VAL A 595 -6.95 -39.38 13.65
C VAL A 595 -7.52 -38.05 13.15
N ALA A 596 -7.30 -37.66 11.89
CA ALA A 596 -7.90 -36.44 11.35
C ALA A 596 -9.43 -36.56 11.30
N ARG A 597 -9.97 -37.72 10.93
CA ARG A 597 -11.42 -37.98 10.91
C ARG A 597 -12.00 -37.94 12.32
N GLU A 598 -11.35 -38.59 13.27
CA GLU A 598 -11.79 -38.67 14.67
C GLU A 598 -11.78 -37.32 15.39
N GLN A 599 -10.77 -36.50 15.08
CA GLN A 599 -10.56 -35.19 15.70
C GLN A 599 -11.36 -34.08 15.02
N TYR A 600 -11.84 -34.25 13.78
CA TYR A 600 -12.64 -33.23 13.09
C TYR A 600 -13.92 -32.94 13.87
N THR A 601 -14.23 -31.66 14.11
CA THR A 601 -15.42 -31.26 14.89
C THR A 601 -16.68 -31.19 14.05
N GLY A 602 -16.54 -31.15 12.73
CA GLY A 602 -17.62 -30.79 11.79
C GLY A 602 -17.67 -29.29 11.48
N ASN A 603 -16.94 -28.44 12.22
CA ASN A 603 -16.88 -27.01 11.94
C ASN A 603 -15.83 -26.72 10.86
N PHE A 604 -16.23 -25.91 9.88
CA PHE A 604 -15.36 -25.48 8.80
C PHE A 604 -15.70 -24.07 8.34
N ARG A 605 -14.77 -23.47 7.59
CA ARG A 605 -15.02 -22.29 6.78
C ARG A 605 -14.37 -22.43 5.42
N ARG A 606 -15.16 -22.19 4.37
CA ARG A 606 -14.69 -22.10 2.99
C ARG A 606 -14.84 -20.66 2.52
N VAL A 607 -13.76 -20.09 1.98
CA VAL A 607 -13.78 -18.75 1.42
C VAL A 607 -13.10 -18.77 0.06
N CYS A 608 -13.90 -18.56 -1.00
CA CYS A 608 -13.41 -18.34 -2.35
C CYS A 608 -13.52 -16.85 -2.69
N SER A 609 -12.39 -16.22 -3.04
CA SER A 609 -12.32 -14.77 -3.21
C SER A 609 -13.16 -14.25 -4.39
N HIS A 610 -13.31 -15.05 -5.43
CA HIS A 610 -14.12 -14.75 -6.63
C HIS A 610 -15.63 -14.97 -6.43
N HIS A 611 -16.06 -15.56 -5.31
CA HIS A 611 -17.48 -15.66 -4.93
C HIS A 611 -17.94 -14.48 -4.07
N ASN A 612 -17.05 -13.55 -3.74
CA ASN A 612 -17.37 -12.37 -2.95
C ASN A 612 -17.41 -11.13 -3.86
N GLU A 613 -18.61 -10.58 -4.05
CA GLU A 613 -18.87 -9.44 -4.95
C GLU A 613 -18.14 -8.14 -4.57
N PHE A 614 -17.67 -8.00 -3.33
CA PHE A 614 -17.00 -6.78 -2.84
C PHE A 614 -15.48 -6.80 -3.06
N ARG A 615 -14.91 -7.92 -3.49
CA ARG A 615 -13.47 -8.04 -3.76
C ARG A 615 -13.11 -8.71 -5.08
N ILE A 616 -13.93 -9.65 -5.57
CA ILE A 616 -13.82 -10.37 -6.85
C ILE A 616 -12.36 -10.78 -7.16
N GLY A 617 -11.74 -11.49 -6.20
CA GLY A 617 -10.33 -11.90 -6.26
C GLY A 617 -9.57 -11.66 -4.95
N ALA A 618 -8.42 -12.30 -4.83
CA ALA A 618 -7.56 -12.29 -3.65
C ALA A 618 -6.57 -11.11 -3.67
N TYR A 619 -5.96 -10.85 -4.82
CA TYR A 619 -5.02 -9.74 -5.04
C TYR A 619 -4.91 -9.41 -6.53
N THR A 620 -4.17 -8.35 -6.85
CA THR A 620 -3.92 -7.92 -8.24
C THR A 620 -2.61 -8.50 -8.76
N SER A 621 -2.59 -8.96 -10.01
CA SER A 621 -1.37 -9.45 -10.66
C SER A 621 -1.25 -8.82 -12.05
N PRO A 622 -0.56 -7.68 -12.19
CA PRO A 622 -0.43 -7.00 -13.47
C PRO A 622 0.29 -7.87 -14.51
N MET A 623 -0.11 -7.72 -15.77
CA MET A 623 0.64 -8.25 -16.92
C MET A 623 1.86 -7.39 -17.21
N ALA A 624 2.82 -7.93 -17.96
CA ALA A 624 3.93 -7.14 -18.50
C ALA A 624 3.41 -5.88 -19.22
N GLY A 625 3.98 -4.73 -18.86
CA GLY A 625 3.74 -3.40 -19.41
C GLY A 625 2.62 -2.63 -18.72
N GLN A 626 1.79 -3.29 -17.91
CA GLN A 626 0.67 -2.63 -17.24
C GLN A 626 1.13 -1.74 -16.08
N MET A 627 2.19 -2.09 -15.36
CA MET A 627 2.65 -1.27 -14.25
C MET A 627 3.27 0.03 -14.74
N GLU A 628 4.16 -0.05 -15.74
CA GLU A 628 4.77 1.12 -16.38
C GLU A 628 3.72 2.05 -16.99
N LEU A 629 2.67 1.49 -17.59
CA LEU A 629 1.59 2.25 -18.22
C LEU A 629 0.62 2.88 -17.21
N TYR A 630 0.22 2.14 -16.17
CA TYR A 630 -0.91 2.55 -15.32
C TYR A 630 -0.52 3.25 -14.03
N ILE A 631 0.64 2.95 -13.44
CA ILE A 631 1.07 3.63 -12.20
C ILE A 631 1.07 5.15 -12.34
N PRO A 632 1.58 5.75 -13.44
CA PRO A 632 1.51 7.20 -13.62
C PRO A 632 0.09 7.78 -13.61
N GLU A 633 -0.92 7.00 -14.01
CA GLU A 633 -2.32 7.44 -13.97
C GLU A 633 -2.89 7.44 -12.56
N TYR A 634 -2.42 6.56 -11.67
CA TYR A 634 -2.90 6.47 -10.28
C TYR A 634 -2.43 7.65 -9.41
N PHE A 635 -1.39 8.34 -9.87
CA PHE A 635 -0.80 9.54 -9.24
C PHE A 635 -1.46 10.84 -9.71
N LYS A 636 -2.54 10.74 -10.50
CA LYS A 636 -3.34 11.87 -10.97
C LYS A 636 -4.71 11.86 -10.31
N THR A 637 -5.32 13.04 -10.21
CA THR A 637 -6.71 13.20 -9.80
C THR A 637 -7.57 13.24 -11.05
N HIS A 638 -8.52 12.32 -11.16
CA HIS A 638 -9.40 12.21 -12.33
C HIS A 638 -10.81 12.58 -11.94
N SER A 639 -11.33 13.70 -12.44
CA SER A 639 -12.70 14.15 -12.12
C SER A 639 -12.97 14.17 -10.60
N ASN A 640 -12.04 14.78 -9.85
CA ASN A 640 -12.00 14.84 -8.38
C ASN A 640 -11.99 13.47 -7.67
N MET A 641 -11.63 12.40 -8.37
CA MET A 641 -11.40 11.08 -7.80
C MET A 641 -9.92 10.76 -7.69
N ILE A 642 -9.53 10.19 -6.56
CA ILE A 642 -8.18 9.71 -6.26
C ILE A 642 -8.28 8.21 -5.98
N PHE A 643 -7.60 7.40 -6.78
CA PHE A 643 -7.68 5.94 -6.67
C PHE A 643 -6.60 5.42 -5.74
N VAL A 644 -6.98 4.58 -4.79
CA VAL A 644 -6.07 3.97 -3.81
C VAL A 644 -6.38 2.48 -3.61
N GLY A 645 -5.42 1.76 -3.04
CA GLY A 645 -5.53 0.32 -2.82
C GLY A 645 -4.30 -0.42 -3.28
N GLU A 646 -4.16 -1.66 -2.86
CA GLU A 646 -3.01 -2.51 -3.21
C GLU A 646 -2.80 -2.64 -4.72
N HIS A 647 -3.88 -2.61 -5.51
CA HIS A 647 -3.84 -2.63 -6.99
C HIS A 647 -3.26 -1.35 -7.63
N THR A 648 -3.02 -0.30 -6.85
CA THR A 648 -2.44 0.98 -7.31
C THR A 648 -1.04 1.25 -6.77
N SER A 649 -0.45 0.27 -6.06
CA SER A 649 0.89 0.36 -5.49
C SER A 649 1.92 -0.34 -6.39
N TYR A 650 3.19 -0.27 -6.01
CA TYR A 650 4.31 -0.93 -6.71
C TYR A 650 4.46 -2.39 -6.31
N THR A 651 3.88 -2.80 -5.19
CA THR A 651 3.88 -4.19 -4.72
C THR A 651 2.44 -4.62 -4.57
N HIS A 652 2.18 -5.91 -4.77
CA HIS A 652 0.82 -6.45 -4.80
C HIS A 652 0.69 -7.61 -3.81
N ALA A 653 -0.54 -8.00 -3.48
CA ALA A 653 -0.87 -9.04 -2.50
C ALA A 653 -0.58 -8.74 -1.01
N TRP A 654 -0.05 -7.56 -0.67
CA TRP A 654 0.32 -7.23 0.71
C TRP A 654 -0.50 -6.08 1.32
N VAL A 655 -0.75 -6.15 2.64
CA VAL A 655 -1.42 -5.07 3.39
C VAL A 655 -0.60 -3.79 3.34
N ALA A 656 0.73 -3.89 3.38
CA ALA A 656 1.64 -2.75 3.29
C ALA A 656 1.37 -1.90 2.04
N SER A 657 1.16 -2.54 0.89
CA SER A 657 0.83 -1.88 -0.38
C SER A 657 -0.49 -1.12 -0.33
N ALA A 658 -1.50 -1.65 0.38
CA ALA A 658 -2.76 -0.94 0.58
C ALA A 658 -2.60 0.28 1.49
N LEU A 659 -1.81 0.15 2.56
CA LEU A 659 -1.55 1.25 3.50
C LEU A 659 -0.76 2.38 2.83
N GLU A 660 0.30 2.04 2.09
CA GLU A 660 1.11 3.01 1.34
C GLU A 660 0.24 3.80 0.37
N SER A 661 -0.54 3.13 -0.46
CA SER A 661 -1.40 3.81 -1.42
C SER A 661 -2.46 4.70 -0.73
N GLY A 662 -2.97 4.28 0.43
CA GLY A 662 -3.88 5.10 1.25
C GLY A 662 -3.22 6.39 1.77
N ILE A 663 -1.94 6.33 2.17
CA ILE A 663 -1.15 7.52 2.54
C ILE A 663 -0.94 8.40 1.31
N ARG A 664 -0.46 7.83 0.21
CA ARG A 664 -0.19 8.54 -1.05
C ARG A 664 -1.43 9.29 -1.53
N GLY A 665 -2.60 8.65 -1.57
CA GLY A 665 -3.84 9.30 -2.00
C GLY A 665 -4.28 10.44 -1.07
N SER A 666 -4.02 10.32 0.23
CA SER A 666 -4.30 11.39 1.21
C SER A 666 -3.34 12.57 1.04
N VAL A 667 -2.06 12.29 0.80
CA VAL A 667 -1.03 13.30 0.47
C VAL A 667 -1.39 14.02 -0.83
N GLN A 668 -1.80 13.28 -1.86
CA GLN A 668 -2.29 13.84 -3.12
C GLN A 668 -3.49 14.76 -2.88
N LEU A 669 -4.50 14.35 -2.10
CA LEU A 669 -5.65 15.19 -1.77
C LEU A 669 -5.27 16.48 -1.01
N MET A 670 -4.39 16.37 -0.01
CA MET A 670 -3.92 17.54 0.73
C MET A 670 -3.19 18.53 -0.19
N LEU A 671 -2.37 18.02 -1.11
CA LEU A 671 -1.69 18.87 -2.09
C LEU A 671 -2.66 19.49 -3.09
N GLU A 672 -3.67 18.75 -3.57
CA GLU A 672 -4.76 19.29 -4.42
C GLU A 672 -5.45 20.50 -3.77
N LEU A 673 -5.55 20.49 -2.44
CA LEU A 673 -6.14 21.55 -1.62
C LEU A 673 -5.13 22.60 -1.12
N GLY A 674 -3.85 22.50 -1.49
CA GLY A 674 -2.79 23.44 -1.10
C GLY A 674 -2.28 23.30 0.34
N LEU A 675 -2.63 22.20 1.03
CA LEU A 675 -2.25 21.88 2.41
C LEU A 675 -0.87 21.18 2.44
N VAL A 676 0.18 21.91 2.06
CA VAL A 676 1.56 21.39 1.93
C VAL A 676 2.15 20.99 3.29
N ASP A 677 1.93 21.77 4.34
CA ASP A 677 2.44 21.47 5.67
C ASP A 677 1.85 20.16 6.21
N GLU A 678 0.54 19.95 6.04
CA GLU A 678 -0.15 18.71 6.42
C GLU A 678 0.34 17.51 5.58
N ALA A 679 0.51 17.70 4.27
CA ALA A 679 1.05 16.67 3.38
C ALA A 679 2.46 16.22 3.82
N LYS A 680 3.35 17.17 4.15
CA LYS A 680 4.69 16.87 4.68
C LYS A 680 4.62 16.13 6.00
N ALA A 681 3.76 16.58 6.94
CA ALA A 681 3.61 15.94 8.23
C ALA A 681 3.14 14.49 8.11
N ALA A 682 2.21 14.20 7.19
CA ALA A 682 1.76 12.83 6.91
C ALA A 682 2.90 11.95 6.39
N VAL A 683 3.71 12.46 5.46
CA VAL A 683 4.87 11.75 4.92
C VAL A 683 5.92 11.50 6.00
N ASP A 684 6.28 12.53 6.76
CA ASP A 684 7.30 12.44 7.81
C ASP A 684 6.89 11.43 8.89
N LYS A 685 5.59 11.37 9.18
CA LYS A 685 5.04 10.38 10.09
C LYS A 685 5.10 8.99 9.50
N TRP A 686 4.56 8.77 8.30
CA TRP A 686 4.21 7.43 7.82
C TRP A 686 5.18 6.81 6.81
N MET A 687 5.95 7.61 6.08
CA MET A 687 6.83 7.10 5.01
C MET A 687 8.31 7.34 5.31
N ALA A 688 8.69 8.56 5.72
CA ALA A 688 10.09 8.99 5.81
C ALA A 688 10.94 8.23 6.86
N ARG A 689 10.30 7.48 7.77
CA ARG A 689 11.00 6.63 8.75
C ARG A 689 11.60 5.37 8.14
N TRP A 690 10.92 4.83 7.13
CA TRP A 690 11.21 3.51 6.58
C TRP A 690 11.70 3.57 5.15
N ILE A 691 11.27 4.60 4.42
CA ILE A 691 11.59 4.81 3.03
C ILE A 691 12.39 6.10 2.96
N ASP A 692 13.54 6.07 2.29
CA ASP A 692 14.28 7.29 1.97
C ASP A 692 13.49 8.02 0.88
N VAL A 693 12.86 9.12 1.28
CA VAL A 693 11.87 9.92 0.55
C VAL A 693 12.53 11.10 -0.17
#